data_AF-A0A7C4YZQ0-F1
#
_entry.id   AF-A0A7C4YZQ0-F1
#
_cell.length_a   1.000
_cell.length_b   1.000
_cell.length_c   1.000
_cell.angle_alpha   90.00
_cell.angle_beta   90.00
_cell.angle_gamma   90.00
#
_symmetry.space_group_name_H-M   'P 1'
#
loop_
_entity.id
_entity.type
_entity.pdbx_description
1 polymer ?
#
loop_
_entity_poly.entity_id
_entity_poly.type
_entity_poly.pdbx_seq_one_letter_code
_entity_poly.pdbx_strand_id
1 'polypeptide(L)'
;MTTFARSNMWERLGSEEFDLIVIGGGIVGVCVARDAVLRGLKVALFERRDFASATSGASSKLIHGGLRYLMNLEIGLVRESLRERRIWSQIAPHTVHSLPFLLPLGGGKKFRERLLYSLGLRAYDWLSYDRNKLTDPEKFIPAHKKISLNQISEEEPTLNTENFKEALLFHDYQMFSPERLSWACLKQAMMRGAVVLNYAEVVEFLRDGNKINGVIVKNLEDGVEIQVKGKVVVNATGPWADQLIALATGKEPERKIIRSKGIHVLTKPLTHKYAIAVPGKGTHFFVLPWLGYSLLGTTDTVYQGSPDDVHVSEKELVEFLSVVNNGFPGNAKVKRGDVVFFYGGLRPIVEKDPTETDEEFNSYNASRSAEIFDHEQDGCLGLITAVGGKWTTSRHLAERVVDKVFEKLGHTAPQCTTDTTPVVGGEIERLSEFIESKIEQYPDFPPEVVKNLVYYYGTEIDEVIALAKQDPILAEPICDSRKEIGAQIVYAVRNEMAVHLSDVLFRRTNIGNLGEPGESAIRKITDLMSHELARDDNWKERERKAVKIKFVSWARTYVVVNPRAWGNMTGKLWPDIEKKLHQAIGPVKVSFTEKPGDGIELARRALLDGYEQIIAVGGDGTINEVVNGFFMDERLINPESVFAIISTGTGRDFAKTLKWPQEIDEQIEHLANTSVFPLDLGKLRFLNFNGEETTRYFVNIASFGLSGATDRAVNSYLRLKQYNGKVAFFLGMLQALLTYKNKPVRLKIDNQFDDVLEIKTVAVCNGQYFGSGMHISPNSQINDGWFDVIVIPGITTLELLMNVSKVYSGTHLNHPKIRVFRAQKVMAYPAHKAGEVLLDVDGEVPGYLPATFEIVPQAINVRIQPPSDELD
;
A
#
# COMPACT_ATOMS: atom_id res chain seq x y z
N MET A 1 -40.99 -0.02 7.12
CA MET A 1 -39.82 0.13 6.22
C MET A 1 -39.23 1.50 6.47
N THR A 2 -37.91 1.61 6.56
CA THR A 2 -37.24 2.90 6.80
C THR A 2 -37.33 3.77 5.54
N THR A 3 -37.44 5.09 5.72
CA THR A 3 -37.53 6.06 4.61
C THR A 3 -36.33 5.98 3.66
N PHE A 4 -35.18 5.52 4.16
CA PHE A 4 -33.92 5.41 3.42
C PHE A 4 -33.63 4.00 2.87
N ALA A 5 -34.63 3.11 2.87
CA ALA A 5 -34.47 1.77 2.33
C ALA A 5 -34.08 1.83 0.85
N ARG A 6 -33.03 1.08 0.49
CA ARG A 6 -32.47 1.01 -0.86
C ARG A 6 -33.52 0.64 -1.91
N SER A 7 -34.39 -0.33 -1.61
CA SER A 7 -35.48 -0.77 -2.50
C SER A 7 -36.41 0.37 -2.88
N ASN A 8 -36.79 1.22 -1.91
CA ASN A 8 -37.67 2.37 -2.14
C ASN A 8 -36.99 3.40 -3.06
N MET A 9 -35.68 3.60 -2.91
CA MET A 9 -34.92 4.49 -3.79
C MET A 9 -34.84 3.93 -5.22
N TRP A 10 -34.68 2.62 -5.38
CA TRP A 10 -34.65 1.95 -6.67
C TRP A 10 -35.99 2.09 -7.43
N GLU A 11 -37.11 1.88 -6.76
CA GLU A 11 -38.45 1.99 -7.36
C GLU A 11 -38.73 3.40 -7.93
N ARG A 12 -38.24 4.45 -7.25
CA ARG A 12 -38.43 5.84 -7.67
C ARG A 12 -37.76 6.14 -9.03
N LEU A 13 -36.66 5.47 -9.35
CA LEU A 13 -35.88 5.73 -10.58
C LEU A 13 -36.67 5.60 -11.87
N GLY A 14 -37.57 4.62 -11.96
CA GLY A 14 -38.36 4.37 -13.18
C GLY A 14 -39.55 5.31 -13.37
N SER A 15 -39.99 5.98 -12.30
CA SER A 15 -41.16 6.85 -12.29
C SER A 15 -40.84 8.35 -12.31
N GLU A 16 -39.60 8.70 -11.98
CA GLU A 16 -39.17 10.07 -11.77
C GLU A 16 -38.24 10.55 -12.88
N GLU A 17 -38.50 11.74 -13.40
CA GLU A 17 -37.50 12.51 -14.15
C GLU A 17 -36.75 13.45 -13.20
N PHE A 18 -35.44 13.57 -13.37
CA PHE A 18 -34.55 14.35 -12.51
C PHE A 18 -34.03 15.60 -13.23
N ASP A 19 -33.83 16.69 -12.48
CA ASP A 19 -33.15 17.87 -13.02
C ASP A 19 -31.66 17.63 -13.14
N LEU A 20 -31.09 16.86 -12.20
CA LEU A 20 -29.67 16.57 -12.12
C LEU A 20 -29.43 15.10 -11.76
N ILE A 21 -28.58 14.43 -12.55
CA ILE A 21 -27.98 13.14 -12.20
C ILE A 21 -26.53 13.37 -11.83
N VAL A 22 -26.09 12.86 -10.68
CA VAL A 22 -24.71 12.91 -10.20
C VAL A 22 -24.13 11.49 -10.21
N ILE A 23 -22.99 11.31 -10.87
CA ILE A 23 -22.30 10.02 -10.96
C ILE A 23 -21.04 10.09 -10.09
N GLY A 24 -20.98 9.27 -9.05
CA GLY A 24 -19.92 9.24 -8.05
C GLY A 24 -20.39 9.75 -6.68
N GLY A 25 -20.37 8.88 -5.68
CA GLY A 25 -20.70 9.14 -4.27
C GLY A 25 -19.48 9.45 -3.40
N GLY A 26 -18.42 9.98 -4.00
CA GLY A 26 -17.34 10.65 -3.27
C GLY A 26 -17.74 12.04 -2.80
N ILE A 27 -16.89 12.69 -2.01
CA ILE A 27 -17.21 13.97 -1.36
C ILE A 27 -17.63 15.07 -2.35
N VAL A 28 -17.08 15.10 -3.57
CA VAL A 28 -17.47 16.06 -4.61
C VAL A 28 -18.93 15.83 -5.02
N GLY A 29 -19.28 14.62 -5.44
CA GLY A 29 -20.65 14.30 -5.86
C GLY A 29 -21.66 14.44 -4.71
N VAL A 30 -21.27 14.07 -3.49
CA VAL A 30 -22.08 14.26 -2.28
C VAL A 30 -22.36 15.75 -2.03
N CYS A 31 -21.34 16.61 -2.10
CA CYS A 31 -21.52 18.06 -1.93
C CYS A 31 -22.37 18.66 -3.07
N VAL A 32 -22.19 18.19 -4.32
CA VAL A 32 -23.02 18.61 -5.47
C VAL A 32 -24.49 18.25 -5.24
N ALA A 33 -24.76 17.00 -4.86
CA ALA A 33 -26.13 16.56 -4.58
C ALA A 33 -26.75 17.35 -3.42
N ARG A 34 -25.99 17.57 -2.34
CA ARG A 34 -26.43 18.36 -1.17
C ARG A 34 -26.79 19.80 -1.56
N ASP A 35 -25.92 20.48 -2.29
CA ASP A 35 -26.16 21.86 -2.70
C ASP A 35 -27.35 21.95 -3.68
N ALA A 36 -27.39 21.07 -4.68
CA ALA A 36 -28.45 21.03 -5.68
C ALA A 36 -29.85 20.90 -5.04
N VAL A 37 -30.05 19.98 -4.09
CA VAL A 37 -31.36 19.85 -3.44
C VAL A 37 -31.69 20.99 -2.48
N LEU A 38 -30.70 21.60 -1.83
CA LEU A 38 -30.93 22.79 -1.00
C LEU A 38 -31.36 23.99 -1.84
N ARG A 39 -30.99 24.01 -3.12
CA ARG A 39 -31.44 24.99 -4.11
C ARG A 39 -32.67 24.51 -4.92
N GLY A 40 -33.31 23.42 -4.50
CA GLY A 40 -34.60 22.97 -5.02
C GLY A 40 -34.56 22.10 -6.27
N LEU A 41 -33.40 21.61 -6.70
CA LEU A 41 -33.30 20.67 -7.82
C LEU A 41 -33.72 19.25 -7.38
N LYS A 42 -34.36 18.52 -8.30
CA LYS A 42 -34.62 17.09 -8.13
C LYS A 42 -33.40 16.27 -8.56
N VAL A 43 -32.78 15.57 -7.63
CA VAL A 43 -31.47 14.95 -7.80
C VAL A 43 -31.52 13.43 -7.70
N ALA A 44 -30.81 12.74 -8.60
CA ALA A 44 -30.40 11.36 -8.43
C ALA A 44 -28.87 11.25 -8.29
N LEU A 45 -28.37 10.41 -7.38
CA LEU A 45 -26.94 10.12 -7.23
C LEU A 45 -26.68 8.61 -7.26
N PHE A 46 -25.70 8.21 -8.08
CA PHE A 46 -25.29 6.81 -8.24
C PHE A 46 -23.82 6.62 -7.88
N GLU A 47 -23.54 5.65 -7.03
CA GLU A 47 -22.19 5.23 -6.64
C GLU A 47 -22.02 3.74 -6.91
N ARG A 48 -20.96 3.38 -7.64
CA ARG A 48 -20.69 2.00 -8.07
C ARG A 48 -20.33 1.08 -6.89
N ARG A 49 -19.67 1.60 -5.86
CA ARG A 49 -19.32 0.87 -4.63
C ARG A 49 -20.15 1.42 -3.47
N ASP A 50 -19.62 1.52 -2.25
CA ASP A 50 -20.26 2.29 -1.18
C ASP A 50 -19.80 3.75 -1.21
N PHE A 51 -20.59 4.63 -0.58
CA PHE A 51 -20.28 6.06 -0.49
C PHE A 51 -18.94 6.31 0.18
N ALA A 52 -18.19 7.29 -0.33
CA ALA A 52 -16.83 7.64 0.13
C ALA A 52 -15.80 6.48 0.15
N SER A 53 -16.05 5.35 -0.53
CA SER A 53 -15.21 4.14 -0.43
C SER A 53 -13.83 4.19 -1.10
N ALA A 54 -13.55 5.22 -1.89
CA ALA A 54 -12.27 5.41 -2.59
C ALA A 54 -11.47 6.59 -1.98
N THR A 55 -11.08 7.57 -2.80
CA THR A 55 -10.21 8.70 -2.40
C THR A 55 -10.76 9.51 -1.22
N SER A 56 -12.09 9.64 -1.10
CA SER A 56 -12.70 10.43 -0.03
C SER A 56 -12.48 9.83 1.37
N GLY A 57 -12.49 8.49 1.50
CA GLY A 57 -12.11 7.78 2.73
C GLY A 57 -10.59 7.64 2.91
N ALA A 58 -9.86 7.54 1.80
CA ALA A 58 -8.40 7.40 1.78
C ALA A 58 -7.62 8.75 1.88
N SER A 59 -8.04 9.63 2.78
CA SER A 59 -7.37 10.93 3.01
C SER A 59 -6.48 10.93 4.25
N SER A 60 -5.70 11.99 4.46
CA SER A 60 -5.00 12.24 5.75
C SER A 60 -5.95 12.58 6.90
N LYS A 61 -7.27 12.60 6.65
CA LYS A 61 -8.30 12.96 7.63
C LYS A 61 -8.16 14.40 8.13
N LEU A 62 -7.61 15.31 7.31
CA LEU A 62 -7.38 16.71 7.65
C LEU A 62 -8.28 17.64 6.84
N ILE A 63 -8.75 18.70 7.50
CA ILE A 63 -9.30 19.91 6.87
C ILE A 63 -8.23 21.00 7.04
N HIS A 64 -7.35 21.11 6.05
CA HIS A 64 -6.20 22.01 6.11
C HIS A 64 -6.29 23.14 5.08
N GLY A 65 -5.76 24.31 5.42
CA GLY A 65 -5.69 25.48 4.54
C GLY A 65 -4.57 25.42 3.49
N GLY A 66 -3.74 24.38 3.50
CA GLY A 66 -2.76 24.13 2.44
C GLY A 66 -1.53 25.05 2.49
N LEU A 67 -0.92 25.21 3.66
CA LEU A 67 0.29 26.03 3.90
C LEU A 67 1.35 25.90 2.79
N ARG A 68 1.58 24.67 2.30
CA ARG A 68 2.55 24.36 1.25
C ARG A 68 2.32 25.14 -0.04
N TYR A 69 1.08 25.41 -0.44
CA TYR A 69 0.78 26.09 -1.71
C TYR A 69 1.23 27.57 -1.72
N LEU A 70 1.52 28.16 -0.55
CA LEU A 70 2.17 29.47 -0.47
C LEU A 70 3.58 29.48 -1.07
N MET A 71 4.27 28.33 -1.07
CA MET A 71 5.57 28.19 -1.73
C MET A 71 5.48 28.41 -3.25
N ASN A 72 4.33 28.10 -3.85
CA ASN A 72 4.06 28.27 -5.27
C ASN A 72 3.27 29.56 -5.58
N LEU A 73 3.13 30.46 -4.58
CA LEU A 73 2.36 31.70 -4.68
C LEU A 73 0.87 31.51 -5.08
N GLU A 74 0.29 30.33 -4.83
CA GLU A 74 -1.12 30.04 -5.10
C GLU A 74 -2.04 30.64 -4.00
N ILE A 75 -1.95 31.95 -3.78
CA ILE A 75 -2.62 32.67 -2.68
C ILE A 75 -4.14 32.47 -2.72
N GLY A 76 -4.74 32.46 -3.91
CA GLY A 76 -6.19 32.24 -4.08
C GLY A 76 -6.64 30.87 -3.56
N LEU A 77 -5.90 29.82 -3.90
CA LEU A 77 -6.18 28.45 -3.44
C LEU A 77 -6.02 28.31 -1.92
N VAL A 78 -5.01 28.98 -1.34
CA VAL A 78 -4.79 29.00 0.11
C VAL A 78 -5.94 29.73 0.81
N ARG A 79 -6.35 30.89 0.31
CA ARG A 79 -7.46 31.67 0.88
C ARG A 79 -8.78 30.90 0.83
N GLU A 80 -9.08 30.25 -0.30
CA GLU A 80 -10.22 29.35 -0.47
C GLU A 80 -10.18 28.22 0.57
N SER A 81 -9.05 27.52 0.67
CA SER A 81 -8.88 26.41 1.61
C SER A 81 -9.04 26.87 3.07
N LEU A 82 -8.53 28.05 3.44
CA LEU A 82 -8.67 28.63 4.78
C LEU A 82 -10.12 29.03 5.11
N ARG A 83 -10.87 29.56 4.13
CA ARG A 83 -12.31 29.86 4.28
C ARG A 83 -13.10 28.58 4.53
N GLU A 84 -12.91 27.60 3.65
CA GLU A 84 -13.64 26.34 3.71
C GLU A 84 -13.30 25.53 4.97
N ARG A 85 -12.06 25.62 5.44
CA ARG A 85 -11.64 25.04 6.73
C ARG A 85 -12.49 25.52 7.90
N ARG A 86 -12.74 26.84 7.98
CA ARG A 86 -13.62 27.41 9.01
C ARG A 86 -15.07 26.96 8.80
N ILE A 87 -15.55 26.97 7.55
CA ILE A 87 -16.93 26.56 7.25
C ILE A 87 -17.18 25.13 7.73
N TRP A 88 -16.29 24.18 7.41
CA TRP A 88 -16.42 22.80 7.85
C TRP A 88 -16.45 22.65 9.38
N SER A 89 -15.65 23.42 10.12
CA SER A 89 -15.69 23.38 11.59
C SER A 89 -16.98 23.96 12.17
N GLN A 90 -17.62 24.89 11.46
CA GLN A 90 -18.91 25.47 11.82
C GLN A 90 -20.09 24.56 11.51
N ILE A 91 -20.16 23.99 10.30
CA ILE A 91 -21.34 23.24 9.86
C ILE A 91 -21.32 21.78 10.32
N ALA A 92 -20.17 21.26 10.75
CA ALA A 92 -20.01 19.87 11.20
C ALA A 92 -19.21 19.78 12.53
N PRO A 93 -19.64 20.49 13.58
CA PRO A 93 -18.85 20.66 14.82
C PRO A 93 -18.59 19.32 15.53
N HIS A 94 -19.47 18.34 15.42
CA HIS A 94 -19.29 17.03 16.04
C HIS A 94 -18.22 16.15 15.38
N THR A 95 -17.87 16.41 14.11
CA THR A 95 -16.86 15.61 13.37
C THR A 95 -15.55 16.36 13.05
N VAL A 96 -15.52 17.69 13.13
CA VAL A 96 -14.34 18.48 12.73
C VAL A 96 -13.74 19.16 13.97
N HIS A 97 -12.54 18.75 14.36
CA HIS A 97 -11.89 19.20 15.60
C HIS A 97 -10.58 19.92 15.33
N SER A 98 -10.27 20.93 16.14
CA SER A 98 -9.00 21.65 16.06
C SER A 98 -7.84 20.71 16.42
N LEU A 99 -6.76 20.74 15.63
CA LEU A 99 -5.57 19.92 15.84
C LEU A 99 -4.33 20.83 15.82
N PRO A 100 -3.54 20.89 16.91
CA PRO A 100 -2.28 21.61 16.91
C PRO A 100 -1.21 20.87 16.10
N PHE A 101 -0.50 21.58 15.24
CA PHE A 101 0.59 21.08 14.40
C PHE A 101 1.95 21.63 14.87
N LEU A 102 2.86 20.73 15.18
CA LEU A 102 4.28 21.01 15.37
C LEU A 102 5.02 20.88 14.04
N LEU A 103 5.71 21.95 13.68
CA LEU A 103 6.70 21.98 12.60
C LEU A 103 8.10 22.06 13.23
N PRO A 104 8.78 20.92 13.44
CA PRO A 104 10.13 20.89 13.97
C PRO A 104 11.14 21.46 12.95
N LEU A 105 12.04 22.31 13.43
CA LEU A 105 13.09 22.95 12.64
C LEU A 105 14.46 22.43 13.11
N GLY A 106 15.08 21.60 12.26
CA GLY A 106 16.35 20.94 12.56
C GLY A 106 17.54 21.88 12.81
N GLY A 107 18.57 21.33 13.46
CA GLY A 107 19.81 22.04 13.81
C GLY A 107 20.66 22.51 12.62
N GLY A 108 20.58 21.82 11.46
CA GLY A 108 21.33 22.14 10.24
C GLY A 108 20.61 23.03 9.22
N LYS A 109 19.32 23.37 9.43
CA LYS A 109 18.58 24.25 8.51
C LYS A 109 19.17 25.65 8.54
N LYS A 110 19.55 26.19 7.37
CA LYS A 110 20.10 27.55 7.23
C LYS A 110 19.09 28.56 7.79
N PHE A 111 19.58 29.62 8.45
CA PHE A 111 18.75 30.72 8.99
C PHE A 111 17.63 31.18 8.02
N ARG A 112 17.94 31.19 6.72
CA ARG A 112 17.00 31.52 5.64
C ARG A 112 15.74 30.63 5.60
N GLU A 113 15.87 29.33 5.82
CA GLU A 113 14.72 28.41 5.80
C GLU A 113 13.81 28.65 7.00
N ARG A 114 14.38 28.89 8.19
CA ARG A 114 13.60 29.22 9.39
C ARG A 114 12.80 30.51 9.21
N LEU A 115 13.45 31.53 8.63
CA LEU A 115 12.80 32.79 8.30
C LEU A 115 11.67 32.57 7.28
N LEU A 116 11.90 31.76 6.25
CA LEU A 116 10.90 31.43 5.23
C LEU A 116 9.67 30.74 5.82
N TYR A 117 9.83 29.71 6.68
CA TYR A 117 8.69 29.06 7.34
C TYR A 117 7.92 30.03 8.25
N SER A 118 8.63 30.88 8.99
CA SER A 118 8.02 31.90 9.84
C SER A 118 7.23 32.93 9.02
N LEU A 119 7.78 33.41 7.90
CA LEU A 119 7.08 34.32 6.98
C LEU A 119 5.87 33.65 6.32
N GLY A 120 6.00 32.38 5.90
CA GLY A 120 4.90 31.61 5.34
C GLY A 120 3.74 31.44 6.32
N LEU A 121 4.03 31.10 7.58
CA LEU A 121 3.00 30.99 8.62
C LEU A 121 2.38 32.33 9.01
N ARG A 122 3.15 33.43 9.01
CA ARG A 122 2.60 34.78 9.16
C ARG A 122 1.62 35.12 8.03
N ALA A 123 1.99 34.83 6.78
CA ALA A 123 1.10 35.03 5.64
C ALA A 123 -0.16 34.14 5.75
N TYR A 124 0.00 32.90 6.19
CA TYR A 124 -1.10 31.97 6.42
C TYR A 124 -2.09 32.49 7.48
N ASP A 125 -1.59 33.01 8.61
CA ASP A 125 -2.43 33.64 9.65
C ASP A 125 -3.14 34.90 9.14
N TRP A 126 -2.46 35.71 8.34
CA TRP A 126 -3.03 36.93 7.75
C TRP A 126 -4.13 36.62 6.74
N LEU A 127 -3.91 35.64 5.85
CA LEU A 127 -4.93 35.14 4.93
C LEU A 127 -6.11 34.48 5.65
N SER A 128 -5.87 34.00 6.88
CA SER A 128 -6.86 33.38 7.75
C SER A 128 -7.47 34.37 8.76
N TYR A 129 -7.60 35.65 8.39
CA TYR A 129 -8.12 36.73 9.25
C TYR A 129 -9.51 36.46 9.83
N ASP A 130 -10.29 35.61 9.18
CA ASP A 130 -11.67 35.30 9.52
C ASP A 130 -11.84 33.94 10.23
N ARG A 131 -10.74 33.28 10.64
CA ARG A 131 -10.74 31.92 11.20
C ARG A 131 -11.58 31.69 12.45
N ASN A 132 -11.71 32.71 13.29
CA ASN A 132 -12.44 32.63 14.57
C ASN A 132 -13.79 33.35 14.50
N LYS A 133 -14.32 33.59 13.28
CA LYS A 133 -15.73 33.98 13.09
C LYS A 133 -16.60 32.72 13.21
N LEU A 134 -16.66 32.18 14.42
CA LEU A 134 -17.34 30.93 14.79
C LEU A 134 -18.16 31.17 16.05
N THR A 135 -19.22 30.39 16.25
CA THR A 135 -20.05 30.42 17.46
C THR A 135 -19.39 29.70 18.63
N ASP A 136 -18.71 28.58 18.36
CA ASP A 136 -18.03 27.74 19.36
C ASP A 136 -16.58 28.21 19.59
N PRO A 137 -16.23 28.74 20.78
CA PRO A 137 -14.86 29.14 21.11
C PRO A 137 -13.86 27.99 21.13
N GLU A 138 -14.29 26.74 21.37
CA GLU A 138 -13.39 25.57 21.37
C GLU A 138 -12.89 25.21 19.97
N LYS A 139 -13.57 25.70 18.94
CA LYS A 139 -13.12 25.60 17.56
C LYS A 139 -12.10 26.68 17.20
N PHE A 140 -11.89 27.68 18.05
CA PHE A 140 -10.96 28.75 17.70
C PHE A 140 -9.55 28.22 17.50
N ILE A 141 -8.89 28.75 16.49
CA ILE A 141 -7.49 28.45 16.19
C ILE A 141 -6.62 29.68 16.46
N PRO A 142 -5.60 29.57 17.33
CA PRO A 142 -4.71 30.67 17.63
C PRO A 142 -3.79 30.97 16.44
N ALA A 143 -3.17 32.15 16.46
CA ALA A 143 -2.07 32.45 15.54
C ALA A 143 -0.89 31.49 15.78
N HIS A 144 -0.07 31.28 14.75
CA HIS A 144 1.14 30.48 14.91
C HIS A 144 2.08 31.13 15.94
N LYS A 145 2.80 30.28 16.68
CA LYS A 145 3.80 30.73 17.66
C LYS A 145 4.99 29.79 17.70
N LYS A 146 6.09 30.26 18.26
CA LYS A 146 7.17 29.36 18.70
C LYS A 146 6.72 28.63 19.96
N ILE A 147 7.08 27.37 20.09
CA ILE A 147 6.85 26.58 21.30
C ILE A 147 8.21 26.16 21.88
N SER A 148 8.31 26.12 23.21
CA SER A 148 9.56 25.76 23.88
C SER A 148 9.78 24.24 23.80
N LEU A 149 11.05 23.83 23.71
CA LEU A 149 11.41 22.42 23.70
C LEU A 149 10.98 21.72 25.00
N ASN A 150 11.14 22.39 26.16
CA ASN A 150 10.69 21.85 27.45
C ASN A 150 9.19 21.53 27.45
N GLN A 151 8.36 22.43 26.91
CA GLN A 151 6.93 22.18 26.80
C GLN A 151 6.64 20.99 25.88
N ILE A 152 7.38 20.84 24.77
CA ILE A 152 7.24 19.68 23.89
C ILE A 152 7.64 18.40 24.62
N SER A 153 8.77 18.38 25.33
CA SER A 153 9.24 17.20 26.07
C SER A 153 8.25 16.77 27.16
N GLU A 154 7.58 17.72 27.82
CA GLU A 154 6.55 17.44 28.82
C GLU A 154 5.27 16.87 28.21
N GLU A 155 4.82 17.41 27.08
CA GLU A 155 3.55 17.04 26.46
C GLU A 155 3.66 15.86 25.46
N GLU A 156 4.86 15.63 24.91
CA GLU A 156 5.19 14.55 23.95
C GLU A 156 6.54 13.91 24.31
N PRO A 157 6.60 13.10 25.39
CA PRO A 157 7.85 12.48 25.85
C PRO A 157 8.46 11.49 24.84
N THR A 158 7.70 11.08 23.82
CA THR A 158 8.16 10.22 22.73
C THR A 158 9.04 10.95 21.71
N LEU A 159 9.00 12.29 21.67
CA LEU A 159 9.82 13.10 20.78
C LEU A 159 11.19 13.36 21.36
N ASN A 160 12.22 13.15 20.55
CA ASN A 160 13.59 13.46 20.94
C ASN A 160 13.90 14.91 20.55
N THR A 161 13.82 15.80 21.53
CA THR A 161 14.10 17.24 21.37
C THR A 161 15.57 17.55 21.11
N GLU A 162 16.49 16.58 21.19
CA GLU A 162 17.89 16.77 20.73
C GLU A 162 17.97 16.87 19.19
N ASN A 163 17.00 16.28 18.48
CA ASN A 163 16.97 16.23 17.02
C ASN A 163 16.51 17.55 16.36
N PHE A 164 16.00 18.52 17.12
CA PHE A 164 15.57 19.83 16.61
C PHE A 164 15.77 20.95 17.64
N LYS A 165 16.16 22.15 17.19
CA LYS A 165 16.48 23.28 18.10
C LYS A 165 15.30 24.23 18.33
N GLU A 166 14.29 24.14 17.48
CA GLU A 166 13.14 25.05 17.47
C GLU A 166 11.95 24.32 16.85
N ALA A 167 10.74 24.67 17.28
CA ALA A 167 9.51 24.20 16.64
C ALA A 167 8.50 25.36 16.54
N LEU A 168 7.77 25.38 15.43
CA LEU A 168 6.64 26.28 15.23
C LEU A 168 5.35 25.50 15.47
N LEU A 169 4.46 26.09 16.26
CA LEU A 169 3.13 25.59 16.52
C LEU A 169 2.13 26.39 15.68
N PHE A 170 1.33 25.71 14.87
CA PHE A 170 0.17 26.29 14.18
C PHE A 170 -1.03 25.34 14.33
N HIS A 171 -2.21 25.72 13.85
CA HIS A 171 -3.41 24.89 13.96
C HIS A 171 -4.10 24.76 12.61
N ASP A 172 -4.61 23.55 12.36
CA ASP A 172 -5.56 23.19 11.31
C ASP A 172 -6.62 22.28 11.96
N TYR A 173 -7.51 21.65 11.19
CA TYR A 173 -8.52 20.77 11.74
C TYR A 173 -8.34 19.33 11.25
N GLN A 174 -8.84 18.39 12.04
CA GLN A 174 -8.91 16.97 11.74
C GLN A 174 -10.37 16.52 11.74
N MET A 175 -10.71 15.67 10.78
CA MET A 175 -11.98 14.95 10.75
C MET A 175 -11.90 13.74 11.67
N PHE A 176 -12.92 13.53 12.48
CA PHE A 176 -13.12 12.31 13.24
C PHE A 176 -13.20 11.09 12.31
N SER A 177 -14.05 11.17 11.27
CA SER A 177 -14.12 10.25 10.14
C SER A 177 -14.57 11.00 8.87
N PRO A 178 -13.77 10.99 7.79
CA PRO A 178 -14.18 11.57 6.50
C PRO A 178 -15.44 10.93 5.91
N GLU A 179 -15.59 9.62 6.09
CA GLU A 179 -16.70 8.81 5.59
C GLU A 179 -18.00 9.19 6.31
N ARG A 180 -17.93 9.35 7.64
CA ARG A 180 -19.08 9.77 8.45
C ARG A 180 -19.52 11.20 8.12
N LEU A 181 -18.57 12.11 7.92
CA LEU A 181 -18.88 13.48 7.51
C LEU A 181 -19.46 13.53 6.09
N SER A 182 -18.92 12.74 5.15
CA SER A 182 -19.52 12.58 3.82
C SER A 182 -20.94 12.02 3.90
N TRP A 183 -21.18 11.04 4.77
CA TRP A 183 -22.51 10.50 5.00
C TRP A 183 -23.48 11.54 5.56
N ALA A 184 -23.07 12.37 6.53
CA ALA A 184 -23.92 13.43 7.08
C ALA A 184 -24.38 14.44 6.01
N CYS A 185 -23.51 14.77 5.06
CA CYS A 185 -23.86 15.59 3.89
C CYS A 185 -24.87 14.88 2.98
N LEU A 186 -24.65 13.60 2.69
CA LEU A 186 -25.49 12.81 1.78
C LEU A 186 -26.89 12.55 2.37
N LYS A 187 -26.94 12.24 3.67
CA LYS A 187 -28.18 12.06 4.42
C LYS A 187 -29.03 13.33 4.41
N GLN A 188 -28.41 14.51 4.51
CA GLN A 188 -29.13 15.77 4.33
C GLN A 188 -29.79 15.86 2.95
N ALA A 189 -29.07 15.42 1.90
CA ALA A 189 -29.63 15.42 0.56
C ALA A 189 -30.84 14.48 0.43
N MET A 190 -30.74 13.28 1.02
CA MET A 190 -31.82 12.29 1.06
C MET A 190 -33.04 12.79 1.85
N MET A 191 -32.84 13.45 2.98
CA MET A 191 -33.92 14.07 3.77
C MET A 191 -34.66 15.17 3.00
N ARG A 192 -34.02 15.77 1.97
CA ARG A 192 -34.61 16.74 1.05
C ARG A 192 -35.16 16.12 -0.23
N GLY A 193 -35.20 14.79 -0.32
CA GLY A 193 -35.86 14.05 -1.41
C GLY A 193 -34.95 13.52 -2.51
N ALA A 194 -33.63 13.70 -2.41
CA ALA A 194 -32.68 13.10 -3.35
C ALA A 194 -32.87 11.58 -3.41
N VAL A 195 -32.81 11.00 -4.61
CA VAL A 195 -32.72 9.55 -4.80
C VAL A 195 -31.25 9.17 -4.86
N VAL A 196 -30.80 8.34 -3.94
CA VAL A 196 -29.38 8.04 -3.77
C VAL A 196 -29.20 6.53 -3.66
N LEU A 197 -28.24 5.96 -4.39
CA LEU A 197 -27.96 4.53 -4.40
C LEU A 197 -26.45 4.27 -4.45
N ASN A 198 -25.92 3.53 -3.47
CA ASN A 198 -24.63 2.83 -3.56
C ASN A 198 -24.76 1.57 -4.42
N TYR A 199 -23.70 0.85 -4.75
CA TYR A 199 -23.75 -0.38 -5.55
C TYR A 199 -24.62 -0.25 -6.82
N ALA A 200 -24.58 0.92 -7.45
CA ALA A 200 -25.37 1.33 -8.60
C ALA A 200 -24.42 1.93 -9.64
N GLU A 201 -24.09 1.12 -10.64
CA GLU A 201 -23.13 1.48 -11.68
C GLU A 201 -23.84 2.14 -12.86
N VAL A 202 -23.36 3.31 -13.28
CA VAL A 202 -23.77 3.85 -14.59
C VAL A 202 -22.98 3.13 -15.66
N VAL A 203 -23.67 2.35 -16.49
CA VAL A 203 -23.07 1.50 -17.53
C VAL A 203 -23.23 2.09 -18.92
N GLU A 204 -24.18 3.02 -19.13
CA GLU A 204 -24.43 3.66 -20.42
C GLU A 204 -25.05 5.05 -20.24
N PHE A 205 -24.86 5.94 -21.22
CA PHE A 205 -25.55 7.23 -21.30
C PHE A 205 -26.72 7.18 -22.28
N LEU A 206 -27.87 7.71 -21.87
CA LEU A 206 -29.01 7.92 -22.77
C LEU A 206 -28.83 9.24 -23.54
N ARG A 207 -29.07 9.21 -24.85
CA ARG A 207 -28.78 10.34 -25.73
C ARG A 207 -29.87 10.55 -26.78
N ASP A 208 -30.07 11.82 -27.15
CA ASP A 208 -30.82 12.26 -28.32
C ASP A 208 -29.91 13.17 -29.16
N GLY A 209 -29.36 12.64 -30.26
CA GLY A 209 -28.25 13.26 -30.97
C GLY A 209 -27.04 13.48 -30.04
N ASN A 210 -26.62 14.74 -29.92
CA ASN A 210 -25.51 15.14 -29.04
C ASN A 210 -25.95 15.42 -27.59
N LYS A 211 -27.26 15.38 -27.29
CA LYS A 211 -27.78 15.71 -25.96
C LYS A 211 -27.85 14.48 -25.07
N ILE A 212 -27.16 14.52 -23.93
CA ILE A 212 -27.36 13.56 -22.84
C ILE A 212 -28.70 13.87 -22.17
N ASN A 213 -29.55 12.87 -22.03
CA ASN A 213 -30.88 13.00 -21.40
C ASN A 213 -31.16 11.93 -20.32
N GLY A 214 -30.13 11.20 -19.91
CA GLY A 214 -30.24 10.18 -18.88
C GLY A 214 -29.06 9.21 -18.88
N VAL A 215 -29.20 8.14 -18.10
CA VAL A 215 -28.22 7.05 -17.97
C VAL A 215 -28.92 5.71 -17.81
N ILE A 216 -28.22 4.63 -18.11
CA ILE A 216 -28.57 3.27 -17.69
C ILE A 216 -27.79 2.93 -16.43
N VAL A 217 -28.52 2.56 -15.38
CA VAL A 217 -27.96 2.19 -14.08
C VAL A 217 -28.16 0.71 -13.84
N LYS A 218 -27.08 0.02 -13.48
CA LYS A 218 -27.06 -1.38 -13.09
C LYS A 218 -26.96 -1.51 -11.57
N ASN A 219 -27.91 -2.21 -10.96
CA ASN A 219 -27.81 -2.62 -9.56
C ASN A 219 -26.81 -3.77 -9.44
N LEU A 220 -25.73 -3.57 -8.69
CA LEU A 220 -24.71 -4.62 -8.53
C LEU A 220 -25.14 -5.72 -7.54
N GLU A 221 -26.22 -5.51 -6.80
CA GLU A 221 -26.76 -6.52 -5.87
C GLU A 221 -27.47 -7.68 -6.58
N ASP A 222 -28.17 -7.40 -7.69
CA ASP A 222 -28.99 -8.37 -8.42
C ASP A 222 -28.78 -8.37 -9.94
N GLY A 223 -28.02 -7.41 -10.47
CA GLY A 223 -27.71 -7.26 -11.89
C GLY A 223 -28.79 -6.58 -12.71
N VAL A 224 -29.89 -6.12 -12.10
CA VAL A 224 -30.99 -5.46 -12.82
C VAL A 224 -30.57 -4.09 -13.32
N GLU A 225 -30.92 -3.78 -14.56
CA GLU A 225 -30.66 -2.50 -15.20
C GLU A 225 -31.94 -1.66 -15.33
N ILE A 226 -31.81 -0.36 -15.18
CA ILE A 226 -32.92 0.60 -15.35
C ILE A 226 -32.45 1.87 -16.05
N GLN A 227 -33.31 2.39 -16.92
CA GLN A 227 -33.11 3.69 -17.54
C GLN A 227 -33.57 4.81 -16.60
N VAL A 228 -32.71 5.79 -16.37
CA VAL A 228 -32.99 6.95 -15.53
C VAL A 228 -32.90 8.21 -16.39
N LYS A 229 -33.98 8.99 -16.44
CA LYS A 229 -34.03 10.24 -17.21
C LYS A 229 -33.55 11.42 -16.38
N GLY A 230 -32.72 12.27 -16.99
CA GLY A 230 -32.20 13.47 -16.34
C GLY A 230 -31.85 14.57 -17.33
N LYS A 231 -32.05 15.83 -16.93
CA LYS A 231 -31.80 16.99 -17.80
C LYS A 231 -30.31 17.35 -17.94
N VAL A 232 -29.56 17.21 -16.84
CA VAL A 232 -28.11 17.46 -16.77
C VAL A 232 -27.45 16.30 -16.02
N VAL A 233 -26.26 15.89 -16.45
CA VAL A 233 -25.47 14.85 -15.80
C VAL A 233 -24.13 15.44 -15.36
N VAL A 234 -23.77 15.22 -14.09
CA VAL A 234 -22.48 15.59 -13.52
C VAL A 234 -21.66 14.33 -13.26
N ASN A 235 -20.52 14.23 -13.92
CA ASN A 235 -19.45 13.28 -13.62
C ASN A 235 -18.61 13.79 -12.45
N ALA A 236 -18.72 13.15 -11.30
CA ALA A 236 -17.95 13.40 -10.09
C ALA A 236 -17.20 12.13 -9.64
N THR A 237 -16.75 11.31 -10.59
CA THR A 237 -16.15 9.98 -10.34
C THR A 237 -14.66 10.02 -9.97
N GLY A 238 -14.09 11.21 -9.73
CA GLY A 238 -12.72 11.35 -9.20
C GLY A 238 -11.66 10.67 -10.11
N PRO A 239 -10.87 9.71 -9.61
CA PRO A 239 -9.88 8.98 -10.41
C PRO A 239 -10.44 8.18 -11.60
N TRP A 240 -11.76 8.03 -11.73
CA TRP A 240 -12.42 7.34 -12.84
C TRP A 240 -13.02 8.31 -13.89
N ALA A 241 -12.77 9.62 -13.76
CA ALA A 241 -13.43 10.62 -14.58
C ALA A 241 -13.17 10.47 -16.09
N ASP A 242 -11.93 10.15 -16.48
CA ASP A 242 -11.54 9.85 -17.85
C ASP A 242 -12.28 8.63 -18.43
N GLN A 243 -12.44 7.56 -17.65
CA GLN A 243 -13.18 6.37 -18.07
C GLN A 243 -14.66 6.68 -18.33
N LEU A 244 -15.28 7.51 -17.48
CA LEU A 244 -16.67 7.92 -17.68
C LEU A 244 -16.82 8.90 -18.85
N ILE A 245 -15.84 9.78 -19.06
CA ILE A 245 -15.81 10.63 -20.27
C ILE A 245 -15.70 9.75 -21.52
N ALA A 246 -14.82 8.74 -21.51
CA ALA A 246 -14.66 7.81 -22.63
C ALA A 246 -15.95 7.02 -22.91
N LEU A 247 -16.65 6.58 -21.86
CA LEU A 247 -17.97 5.97 -21.97
C LEU A 247 -18.98 6.91 -22.61
N ALA A 248 -18.95 8.19 -22.24
CA ALA A 248 -19.85 9.20 -22.82
C ALA A 248 -19.49 9.53 -24.27
N THR A 249 -18.22 9.73 -24.62
CA THR A 249 -17.81 10.22 -25.95
C THR A 249 -17.58 9.09 -26.96
N GLY A 250 -17.39 7.85 -26.50
CA GLY A 250 -16.94 6.72 -27.31
C GLY A 250 -15.49 6.83 -27.78
N LYS A 251 -14.69 7.73 -27.17
CA LYS A 251 -13.30 8.04 -27.55
C LYS A 251 -12.46 8.29 -26.31
N GLU A 252 -11.16 8.06 -26.42
CA GLU A 252 -10.21 8.49 -25.38
C GLU A 252 -10.28 10.02 -25.19
N PRO A 253 -10.36 10.51 -23.94
CA PRO A 253 -10.41 11.95 -23.68
C PRO A 253 -9.08 12.62 -24.05
N GLU A 254 -9.14 13.83 -24.59
CA GLU A 254 -7.95 14.61 -24.95
C GLU A 254 -7.07 14.94 -23.74
N ARG A 255 -7.69 15.15 -22.57
CA ARG A 255 -6.99 15.38 -21.30
C ARG A 255 -7.08 14.14 -20.43
N LYS A 256 -5.94 13.56 -20.10
CA LYS A 256 -5.86 12.40 -19.21
C LYS A 256 -5.88 12.85 -17.75
N ILE A 257 -6.43 11.98 -16.89
CA ILE A 257 -6.35 12.18 -15.45
C ILE A 257 -5.08 11.50 -14.94
N ILE A 258 -4.14 12.32 -14.48
CA ILE A 258 -2.95 11.83 -13.79
C ILE A 258 -3.38 11.37 -12.39
N ARG A 259 -3.00 10.15 -12.03
CA ARG A 259 -3.34 9.54 -10.74
C ARG A 259 -2.09 9.54 -9.87
N SER A 260 -2.18 10.19 -8.71
CA SER A 260 -1.11 10.16 -7.70
C SER A 260 -1.57 9.33 -6.51
N LYS A 261 -0.86 8.24 -6.22
CA LYS A 261 -1.14 7.38 -5.08
C LYS A 261 -0.56 8.00 -3.82
N GLY A 262 -1.38 8.01 -2.77
CA GLY A 262 -0.97 8.35 -1.42
C GLY A 262 -1.34 7.23 -0.47
N ILE A 263 -0.37 6.83 0.36
CA ILE A 263 -0.56 5.78 1.35
C ILE A 263 -0.52 6.37 2.75
N HIS A 264 -1.26 5.72 3.66
CA HIS A 264 -1.28 6.02 5.07
C HIS A 264 -1.14 4.73 5.87
N VAL A 265 -0.44 4.83 7.00
CA VAL A 265 -0.11 3.71 7.87
C VAL A 265 -0.51 4.06 9.28
N LEU A 266 -1.28 3.19 9.92
CA LEU A 266 -1.69 3.31 11.31
C LEU A 266 -0.79 2.44 12.19
N THR A 267 -0.27 3.04 13.25
CA THR A 267 0.66 2.41 14.19
C THR A 267 0.26 2.72 15.63
N LYS A 268 0.91 2.04 16.59
CA LYS A 268 0.85 2.44 18.00
C LYS A 268 1.20 3.94 18.15
N PRO A 269 0.71 4.64 19.18
CA PRO A 269 0.98 6.06 19.38
C PRO A 269 2.47 6.41 19.35
N LEU A 270 2.85 7.25 18.38
CA LEU A 270 4.12 7.98 18.34
C LEU A 270 3.94 9.40 18.88
N THR A 271 2.71 9.90 18.85
CA THR A 271 2.32 11.21 19.38
C THR A 271 0.88 11.16 19.91
N HIS A 272 0.57 12.02 20.88
CA HIS A 272 -0.72 12.00 21.59
C HIS A 272 -1.55 13.26 21.38
N LYS A 273 -0.90 14.44 21.37
CA LYS A 273 -1.55 15.75 21.33
C LYS A 273 -1.29 16.46 20.01
N TYR A 274 -0.06 16.39 19.48
CA TYR A 274 0.34 17.18 18.33
C TYR A 274 0.36 16.38 17.03
N ALA A 275 -0.18 16.96 15.97
CA ALA A 275 0.23 16.58 14.63
C ALA A 275 1.67 17.04 14.38
N ILE A 276 2.51 16.21 13.77
CA ILE A 276 3.90 16.58 13.48
C ILE A 276 4.07 16.62 11.96
N ALA A 277 4.40 17.80 11.44
CA ALA A 277 4.71 18.00 10.03
C ALA A 277 6.21 17.80 9.80
N VAL A 278 6.59 16.64 9.28
CA VAL A 278 7.99 16.27 9.08
C VAL A 278 8.45 16.63 7.66
N PRO A 279 9.40 17.58 7.51
CA PRO A 279 9.94 17.95 6.21
C PRO A 279 10.96 16.90 5.71
N GLY A 280 10.82 16.45 4.46
CA GLY A 280 11.77 15.56 3.76
C GLY A 280 12.47 16.25 2.57
N LYS A 281 13.31 15.51 1.84
CA LYS A 281 13.94 15.99 0.58
C LYS A 281 12.88 16.09 -0.52
N GLY A 282 12.29 17.26 -0.70
CA GLY A 282 11.27 17.52 -1.73
C GLY A 282 9.85 17.04 -1.39
N THR A 283 9.65 16.35 -0.27
CA THR A 283 8.33 15.88 0.21
C THR A 283 8.12 16.22 1.69
N HIS A 284 6.92 15.99 2.21
CA HIS A 284 6.65 16.00 3.66
C HIS A 284 5.68 14.87 4.00
N PHE A 285 5.79 14.36 5.22
CA PHE A 285 4.77 13.49 5.79
C PHE A 285 4.32 14.03 7.15
N PHE A 286 3.15 13.59 7.58
CA PHE A 286 2.57 13.88 8.87
C PHE A 286 2.60 12.65 9.76
N VAL A 287 2.78 12.88 11.04
CA VAL A 287 2.46 11.94 12.12
C VAL A 287 1.28 12.55 12.86
N LEU A 288 0.09 11.95 12.72
CA LEU A 288 -1.16 12.49 13.23
C LEU A 288 -1.69 11.64 14.38
N PRO A 289 -2.00 12.20 15.55
CA PRO A 289 -2.75 11.47 16.56
C PRO A 289 -4.17 11.24 16.04
N TRP A 290 -4.65 10.00 16.10
CA TRP A 290 -6.00 9.65 15.65
C TRP A 290 -6.55 8.47 16.44
N LEU A 291 -7.63 8.69 17.20
CA LEU A 291 -8.36 7.67 17.97
C LEU A 291 -7.48 6.75 18.85
N GLY A 292 -6.42 7.31 19.46
CA GLY A 292 -5.51 6.55 20.32
C GLY A 292 -4.40 5.81 19.57
N TYR A 293 -4.18 6.14 18.30
CA TYR A 293 -3.11 5.64 17.44
C TYR A 293 -2.36 6.80 16.78
N SER A 294 -1.31 6.49 16.01
CA SER A 294 -0.67 7.46 15.12
C SER A 294 -0.86 7.07 13.65
N LEU A 295 -1.50 7.96 12.91
CA LEU A 295 -1.69 7.87 11.46
C LEU A 295 -0.53 8.60 10.77
N LEU A 296 0.29 7.81 10.08
CA LEU A 296 1.46 8.25 9.33
C LEU A 296 1.06 8.43 7.87
N GLY A 297 1.38 9.56 7.26
CA GLY A 297 1.10 9.76 5.84
C GLY A 297 1.39 11.18 5.37
N THR A 298 1.59 11.44 4.09
CA THR A 298 1.34 10.54 2.97
C THR A 298 2.56 10.48 2.06
N THR A 299 2.62 9.45 1.23
CA THR A 299 3.43 9.43 0.01
C THR A 299 2.75 10.20 -1.13
N ASP A 300 3.51 10.45 -2.19
CA ASP A 300 3.04 11.03 -3.45
C ASP A 300 3.79 10.36 -4.62
N THR A 301 3.22 9.28 -5.15
CA THR A 301 3.81 8.51 -6.26
C THR A 301 2.85 8.49 -7.45
N VAL A 302 3.35 8.73 -8.66
CA VAL A 302 2.52 8.60 -9.88
C VAL A 302 2.12 7.13 -10.02
N TYR A 303 0.84 6.88 -10.23
CA TYR A 303 0.29 5.54 -10.35
C TYR A 303 -0.11 5.27 -11.80
N GLN A 304 0.46 4.20 -12.35
CA GLN A 304 0.18 3.71 -13.69
C GLN A 304 -0.71 2.46 -13.58
N GLY A 305 -1.76 2.41 -14.39
CA GLY A 305 -2.73 1.30 -14.40
C GLY A 305 -4.14 1.71 -14.02
N SER A 306 -5.03 0.72 -13.91
CA SER A 306 -6.43 0.98 -13.62
C SER A 306 -6.61 1.48 -12.17
N PRO A 307 -7.40 2.54 -11.95
CA PRO A 307 -7.78 2.96 -10.60
C PRO A 307 -8.57 1.88 -9.83
N ASP A 308 -9.11 0.85 -10.50
CA ASP A 308 -9.76 -0.28 -9.86
C ASP A 308 -8.79 -1.22 -9.11
N ASP A 309 -7.52 -1.25 -9.53
CA ASP A 309 -6.49 -2.17 -9.03
C ASP A 309 -5.61 -1.55 -7.93
N VAL A 310 -5.92 -0.31 -7.52
CA VAL A 310 -5.09 0.41 -6.53
C VAL A 310 -5.07 -0.32 -5.18
N HIS A 311 -3.86 -0.58 -4.71
CA HIS A 311 -3.56 -1.06 -3.37
C HIS A 311 -2.21 -0.50 -2.91
N VAL A 312 -1.91 -0.69 -1.63
CA VAL A 312 -0.59 -0.39 -1.06
C VAL A 312 0.22 -1.67 -1.13
N SER A 313 1.34 -1.69 -1.84
CA SER A 313 2.17 -2.90 -1.89
C SER A 313 3.09 -3.00 -0.67
N GLU A 314 3.57 -4.21 -0.35
CA GLU A 314 4.50 -4.39 0.78
C GLU A 314 5.80 -3.58 0.58
N LYS A 315 6.27 -3.46 -0.67
CA LYS A 315 7.43 -2.64 -1.03
C LYS A 315 7.21 -1.19 -0.62
N GLU A 316 6.09 -0.60 -1.02
CA GLU A 316 5.77 0.79 -0.69
C GLU A 316 5.59 1.03 0.80
N LEU A 317 4.99 0.05 1.51
CA LEU A 317 4.81 0.12 2.94
C LEU A 317 6.17 0.18 3.66
N VAL A 318 7.10 -0.72 3.31
CA VAL A 318 8.44 -0.76 3.91
C VAL A 318 9.26 0.48 3.56
N GLU A 319 9.23 0.90 2.30
CA GLU A 319 9.91 2.13 1.86
C GLU A 319 9.39 3.35 2.62
N PHE A 320 8.07 3.46 2.80
CA PHE A 320 7.48 4.55 3.56
C PHE A 320 7.84 4.49 5.06
N LEU A 321 7.87 3.30 5.67
CA LEU A 321 8.35 3.14 7.05
C LEU A 321 9.83 3.56 7.19
N SER A 322 10.67 3.28 6.20
CA SER A 322 12.05 3.76 6.16
C SER A 322 12.11 5.30 6.11
N VAL A 323 11.31 5.93 5.23
CA VAL A 323 11.19 7.40 5.18
C VAL A 323 10.74 7.98 6.54
N VAL A 324 9.77 7.35 7.19
CA VAL A 324 9.31 7.75 8.53
C VAL A 324 10.44 7.64 9.54
N ASN A 325 11.12 6.50 9.62
CA ASN A 325 12.17 6.26 10.60
C ASN A 325 13.41 7.15 10.43
N ASN A 326 13.65 7.64 9.22
CA ASN A 326 14.74 8.56 8.90
C ASN A 326 14.36 10.03 9.14
N GLY A 327 13.09 10.40 8.92
CA GLY A 327 12.63 11.78 9.07
C GLY A 327 12.05 12.11 10.45
N PHE A 328 11.48 11.13 11.15
CA PHE A 328 10.75 11.35 12.40
C PHE A 328 11.70 11.84 13.51
N PRO A 329 11.38 12.95 14.21
CA PRO A 329 12.26 13.50 15.23
C PRO A 329 12.29 12.68 16.54
N GLY A 330 11.44 11.67 16.74
CA GLY A 330 11.46 10.80 17.91
C GLY A 330 12.47 9.65 17.82
N ASN A 331 12.67 8.95 18.95
CA ASN A 331 13.56 7.79 19.02
C ASN A 331 12.90 6.47 18.57
N ALA A 332 11.57 6.46 18.47
CA ALA A 332 10.83 5.27 18.06
C ALA A 332 11.19 4.88 16.63
N LYS A 333 11.63 3.64 16.45
CA LYS A 333 11.81 3.01 15.15
C LYS A 333 10.60 2.11 14.87
N VAL A 334 9.71 2.59 14.02
CA VAL A 334 8.49 1.88 13.63
C VAL A 334 8.87 0.66 12.80
N LYS A 335 8.48 -0.52 13.26
CA LYS A 335 8.69 -1.79 12.53
C LYS A 335 7.45 -2.18 11.75
N ARG A 336 7.59 -3.08 10.77
CA ARG A 336 6.43 -3.60 10.01
C ARG A 336 5.35 -4.23 10.91
N GLY A 337 5.74 -4.91 11.99
CA GLY A 337 4.83 -5.50 12.98
C GLY A 337 4.12 -4.48 13.90
N ASP A 338 4.53 -3.21 13.91
CA ASP A 338 3.82 -2.15 14.65
C ASP A 338 2.66 -1.55 13.84
N VAL A 339 2.58 -1.87 12.55
CA VAL A 339 1.49 -1.46 11.65
C VAL A 339 0.24 -2.27 11.97
N VAL A 340 -0.79 -1.59 12.44
CA VAL A 340 -2.09 -2.20 12.78
C VAL A 340 -3.10 -2.10 11.64
N PHE A 341 -2.95 -1.11 10.77
CA PHE A 341 -3.79 -0.90 9.59
C PHE A 341 -3.07 0.03 8.60
N PHE A 342 -3.47 0.01 7.33
CA PHE A 342 -2.97 0.94 6.32
C PHE A 342 -3.95 0.99 5.15
N TYR A 343 -3.89 2.07 4.37
CA TYR A 343 -4.74 2.26 3.21
C TYR A 343 -4.06 3.16 2.19
N GLY A 344 -4.52 3.06 0.93
CA GLY A 344 -4.04 3.86 -0.18
C GLY A 344 -5.20 4.48 -0.94
N GLY A 345 -4.99 5.66 -1.52
CA GLY A 345 -5.96 6.35 -2.34
C GLY A 345 -5.31 7.04 -3.52
N LEU A 346 -6.06 7.21 -4.61
CA LEU A 346 -5.62 7.93 -5.79
C LEU A 346 -6.15 9.35 -5.79
N ARG A 347 -5.25 10.32 -5.94
CA ARG A 347 -5.58 11.72 -6.12
C ARG A 347 -5.70 12.00 -7.61
N PRO A 348 -6.86 12.42 -8.12
CA PRO A 348 -6.97 12.84 -9.51
C PRO A 348 -6.32 14.22 -9.66
N ILE A 349 -5.35 14.33 -10.56
CA ILE A 349 -4.69 15.57 -10.96
C ILE A 349 -5.02 15.78 -12.44
N VAL A 350 -5.46 16.99 -12.78
CA VAL A 350 -5.64 17.37 -14.18
C VAL A 350 -4.30 17.86 -14.72
N GLU A 351 -3.88 17.29 -15.84
CA GLU A 351 -2.69 17.69 -16.59
C GLU A 351 -2.87 19.12 -17.15
N LYS A 352 -1.91 20.01 -16.89
CA LYS A 352 -1.94 21.39 -17.39
C LYS A 352 -1.26 21.54 -18.75
N ASP A 353 -0.30 20.68 -19.08
CA ASP A 353 0.45 20.69 -20.34
C ASP A 353 0.63 19.25 -20.85
N PRO A 354 0.02 18.87 -22.01
CA PRO A 354 0.14 17.54 -22.61
C PRO A 354 1.56 17.16 -23.07
N THR A 355 2.53 18.08 -22.98
CA THR A 355 3.91 17.87 -23.41
C THR A 355 4.85 17.48 -22.26
N GLU A 356 4.40 17.56 -21.01
CA GLU A 356 5.16 17.03 -19.86
C GLU A 356 5.11 15.50 -19.90
N THR A 357 6.27 14.85 -19.90
CA THR A 357 6.33 13.38 -19.86
C THR A 357 6.05 12.86 -18.45
N ASP A 358 5.47 11.66 -18.33
CA ASP A 358 5.18 11.01 -17.05
C ASP A 358 6.42 10.88 -16.13
N GLU A 359 7.62 10.80 -16.70
CA GLU A 359 8.89 10.72 -15.97
C GLU A 359 9.35 12.07 -15.39
N GLU A 360 8.95 13.20 -15.97
CA GLU A 360 9.27 14.55 -15.51
C GLU A 360 8.16 15.18 -14.64
N PHE A 361 6.98 14.56 -14.59
CA PHE A 361 5.83 15.10 -13.86
C PHE A 361 6.00 15.02 -12.34
N ASN A 362 6.32 16.16 -11.73
CA ASN A 362 6.35 16.29 -10.28
C ASN A 362 4.93 16.44 -9.71
N SER A 363 4.24 15.29 -9.55
CA SER A 363 2.88 15.22 -8.98
C SER A 363 2.73 15.85 -7.60
N TYR A 364 3.83 15.93 -6.85
CA TYR A 364 3.89 16.64 -5.58
C TYR A 364 3.70 18.14 -5.78
N ASN A 365 4.39 18.76 -6.72
CA ASN A 365 4.28 20.21 -6.98
C ASN A 365 3.09 20.59 -7.88
N ALA A 366 2.42 19.62 -8.50
CA ALA A 366 1.25 19.86 -9.32
C ALA A 366 0.13 20.60 -8.56
N SER A 367 -0.50 21.54 -9.26
CA SER A 367 -1.59 22.33 -8.72
C SER A 367 -2.76 21.41 -8.38
N ARG A 368 -3.34 21.58 -7.19
CA ARG A 368 -4.51 20.82 -6.72
C ARG A 368 -5.80 21.60 -6.88
N SER A 369 -5.85 22.54 -7.83
CA SER A 369 -7.06 23.30 -8.17
C SER A 369 -8.15 22.39 -8.71
N ALA A 370 -9.39 22.70 -8.40
CA ALA A 370 -10.54 22.02 -8.99
C ALA A 370 -10.88 22.61 -10.35
N GLU A 371 -11.22 21.74 -11.30
CA GLU A 371 -11.62 22.12 -12.66
C GLU A 371 -13.02 21.59 -12.98
N ILE A 372 -13.76 22.37 -13.77
CA ILE A 372 -15.12 22.06 -14.23
C ILE A 372 -15.06 22.08 -15.75
N PHE A 373 -15.33 20.93 -16.37
CA PHE A 373 -15.37 20.76 -17.81
C PHE A 373 -16.81 20.67 -18.28
N ASP A 374 -17.15 21.46 -19.30
CA ASP A 374 -18.42 21.37 -20.02
C ASP A 374 -18.16 20.64 -21.34
N HIS A 375 -18.80 19.48 -21.52
CA HIS A 375 -18.54 18.59 -22.64
C HIS A 375 -19.42 18.87 -23.87
N GLU A 376 -20.02 20.06 -23.96
CA GLU A 376 -20.69 20.52 -25.20
C GLU A 376 -19.77 20.47 -26.42
N GLN A 377 -18.53 20.93 -26.25
CA GLN A 377 -17.49 20.90 -27.30
C GLN A 377 -17.12 19.48 -27.73
N ASP A 378 -17.32 18.50 -26.85
CA ASP A 378 -17.07 17.08 -27.09
C ASP A 378 -18.32 16.37 -27.67
N GLY A 379 -19.34 17.13 -28.08
CA GLY A 379 -20.59 16.58 -28.61
C GLY A 379 -21.49 15.94 -27.54
N CYS A 380 -21.28 16.27 -26.25
CA CYS A 380 -22.02 15.74 -25.11
C CYS A 380 -22.77 16.86 -24.37
N LEU A 381 -23.75 17.48 -25.04
CA LEU A 381 -24.59 18.54 -24.46
C LEU A 381 -25.29 18.01 -23.20
N GLY A 382 -25.14 18.73 -22.09
CA GLY A 382 -25.73 18.37 -20.79
C GLY A 382 -24.82 17.52 -19.89
N LEU A 383 -23.60 17.20 -20.30
CA LEU A 383 -22.59 16.55 -19.46
C LEU A 383 -21.59 17.57 -18.91
N ILE A 384 -21.41 17.57 -17.60
CA ILE A 384 -20.39 18.35 -16.88
C ILE A 384 -19.48 17.37 -16.15
N THR A 385 -18.17 17.59 -16.18
CA THR A 385 -17.22 16.83 -15.34
C THR A 385 -16.58 17.75 -14.31
N ALA A 386 -16.60 17.33 -13.05
CA ALA A 386 -15.91 17.99 -11.95
C ALA A 386 -14.76 17.12 -11.47
N VAL A 387 -13.53 17.58 -11.69
CA VAL A 387 -12.31 16.84 -11.34
C VAL A 387 -11.37 17.69 -10.51
N GLY A 388 -10.54 17.01 -9.70
CA GLY A 388 -9.70 17.64 -8.71
C GLY A 388 -10.51 18.04 -7.48
N GLY A 389 -10.07 19.10 -6.83
CA GLY A 389 -10.64 19.51 -5.55
C GLY A 389 -10.13 18.67 -4.38
N LYS A 390 -9.97 19.34 -3.25
CA LYS A 390 -9.58 18.70 -1.99
C LYS A 390 -10.83 18.33 -1.23
N TRP A 391 -10.67 17.46 -0.24
CA TRP A 391 -11.71 17.29 0.78
C TRP A 391 -12.12 18.68 1.33
N THR A 392 -11.15 19.51 1.74
CA THR A 392 -11.38 20.88 2.24
C THR A 392 -12.23 21.74 1.31
N THR A 393 -11.95 21.78 0.01
CA THR A 393 -12.59 22.72 -0.94
C THR A 393 -13.79 22.15 -1.69
N SER A 394 -14.20 20.92 -1.35
CA SER A 394 -15.27 20.20 -2.05
C SER A 394 -16.63 20.90 -2.02
N ARG A 395 -16.99 21.59 -0.92
CA ARG A 395 -18.25 22.36 -0.81
C ARG A 395 -18.26 23.56 -1.76
N HIS A 396 -17.20 24.36 -1.79
CA HIS A 396 -17.09 25.48 -2.75
C HIS A 396 -16.99 25.01 -4.22
N LEU A 397 -16.36 23.87 -4.49
CA LEU A 397 -16.40 23.27 -5.83
C LEU A 397 -17.84 22.90 -6.22
N ALA A 398 -18.59 22.26 -5.32
CA ALA A 398 -19.98 21.91 -5.57
C ALA A 398 -20.85 23.13 -5.85
N GLU A 399 -20.66 24.23 -5.12
CA GLU A 399 -21.34 25.51 -5.35
C GLU A 399 -21.17 25.98 -6.80
N ARG A 400 -19.93 25.98 -7.31
CA ARG A 400 -19.62 26.36 -8.70
C ARG A 400 -20.19 25.38 -9.74
N VAL A 401 -20.17 24.08 -9.43
CA VAL A 401 -20.73 23.05 -10.33
C VAL A 401 -22.25 23.21 -10.44
N VAL A 402 -22.94 23.42 -9.32
CA VAL A 402 -24.39 23.60 -9.30
C VAL A 402 -24.79 24.91 -9.96
N ASP A 403 -24.02 25.99 -9.80
CA ASP A 403 -24.22 27.22 -10.57
C ASP A 403 -24.18 26.95 -12.09
N LYS A 404 -23.21 26.15 -12.55
CA LYS A 404 -23.14 25.71 -13.95
C LYS A 404 -24.33 24.82 -14.34
N VAL A 405 -24.82 23.95 -13.46
CA VAL A 405 -26.04 23.15 -13.71
C VAL A 405 -27.25 24.07 -13.94
N PHE A 406 -27.45 25.11 -13.13
CA PHE A 406 -28.53 26.08 -13.32
C PHE A 406 -28.42 26.82 -14.67
N GLU A 407 -27.21 27.20 -15.08
CA GLU A 407 -26.94 27.77 -16.40
C GLU A 407 -27.42 26.83 -17.52
N LYS A 408 -27.10 25.53 -17.44
CA LYS A 408 -27.52 24.52 -18.43
C LYS A 408 -29.02 24.25 -18.44
N LEU A 409 -29.67 24.39 -17.29
CA LEU A 409 -31.12 24.29 -17.19
C LEU A 409 -31.84 25.55 -17.69
N GLY A 410 -31.11 26.65 -17.99
CA GLY A 410 -31.70 27.93 -18.37
C GLY A 410 -32.44 28.60 -17.22
N HIS A 411 -31.96 28.43 -16.00
CA HIS A 411 -32.56 28.94 -14.77
C HIS A 411 -31.59 29.83 -14.00
N THR A 412 -32.12 30.84 -13.30
CA THR A 412 -31.32 31.65 -12.37
C THR A 412 -31.02 30.83 -11.12
N ALA A 413 -29.74 30.65 -10.80
CA ALA A 413 -29.32 29.91 -9.61
C ALA A 413 -29.80 30.62 -8.32
N PRO A 414 -30.54 29.94 -7.43
CA PRO A 414 -30.76 30.41 -6.06
C PRO A 414 -29.42 30.54 -5.32
N GLN A 415 -29.38 31.39 -4.29
CA GLN A 415 -28.17 31.57 -3.48
C GLN A 415 -27.80 30.27 -2.76
N CYS A 416 -26.51 29.93 -2.78
CA CYS A 416 -25.94 28.84 -1.99
C CYS A 416 -26.02 29.13 -0.49
N THR A 417 -26.52 28.18 0.30
CA THR A 417 -26.57 28.28 1.77
C THR A 417 -25.76 27.18 2.47
N THR A 418 -24.99 26.39 1.71
CA THR A 418 -24.25 25.24 2.24
C THR A 418 -23.13 25.60 3.19
N ASP A 419 -22.70 26.87 3.21
CA ASP A 419 -21.65 27.40 4.08
C ASP A 419 -22.12 27.77 5.49
N THR A 420 -23.44 27.82 5.70
CA THR A 420 -24.09 28.16 6.98
C THR A 420 -25.08 27.11 7.44
N THR A 421 -25.58 26.28 6.53
CA THR A 421 -26.46 25.15 6.86
C THR A 421 -25.63 24.02 7.49
N PRO A 422 -25.90 23.62 8.75
CA PRO A 422 -25.25 22.46 9.35
C PRO A 422 -25.47 21.18 8.54
N VAL A 423 -24.54 20.24 8.59
CA VAL A 423 -24.80 18.87 8.13
C VAL A 423 -25.70 18.15 9.12
N VAL A 424 -26.30 17.01 8.76
CA VAL A 424 -27.10 16.22 9.71
C VAL A 424 -26.25 15.86 10.94
N GLY A 425 -26.79 16.04 12.14
CA GLY A 425 -26.03 15.87 13.38
C GLY A 425 -25.29 17.15 13.83
N GLY A 426 -25.17 18.14 12.94
CA GLY A 426 -24.35 19.33 13.09
C GLY A 426 -24.99 20.48 13.83
N GLU A 427 -26.27 20.38 14.21
CA GLU A 427 -27.04 21.43 14.89
C GLU A 427 -26.63 21.60 16.36
N ILE A 428 -25.35 21.91 16.59
CA ILE A 428 -24.71 21.99 17.91
C ILE A 428 -23.98 23.33 18.00
N GLU A 429 -24.39 24.18 18.94
CA GLU A 429 -23.76 25.48 19.14
C GLU A 429 -22.41 25.38 19.87
N ARG A 430 -22.35 24.52 20.90
CA ARG A 430 -21.17 24.28 21.74
C ARG A 430 -21.00 22.79 22.00
N LEU A 431 -19.92 22.22 21.48
CA LEU A 431 -19.76 20.77 21.45
C LEU A 431 -19.58 20.16 22.85
N SER A 432 -18.74 20.74 23.69
CA SER A 432 -18.47 20.17 25.03
C SER A 432 -19.71 20.21 25.94
N GLU A 433 -20.44 21.34 25.95
CA GLU A 433 -21.71 21.46 26.68
C GLU A 433 -22.74 20.43 26.17
N PHE A 434 -22.82 20.22 24.86
CA PHE A 434 -23.69 19.20 24.28
C PHE A 434 -23.29 17.78 24.73
N ILE A 435 -22.00 17.45 24.72
CA ILE A 435 -21.49 16.14 25.20
C ILE A 435 -21.82 15.93 26.68
N GLU A 436 -21.55 16.92 27.53
CA GLU A 436 -21.84 16.86 28.96
C GLU A 436 -23.34 16.64 29.21
N SER A 437 -24.21 17.39 28.52
CA SER A 437 -25.66 17.22 28.62
C SER A 437 -26.11 15.82 28.23
N LYS A 438 -25.49 15.19 27.22
CA LYS A 438 -25.83 13.84 26.79
C LYS A 438 -25.31 12.78 27.76
N ILE A 439 -24.15 12.99 28.38
CA ILE A 439 -23.65 12.10 29.44
C ILE A 439 -24.60 12.13 30.65
N GLU A 440 -25.05 13.30 31.06
CA GLU A 440 -26.04 13.45 32.14
C GLU A 440 -27.40 12.84 31.79
N GLN A 441 -27.83 12.98 30.53
CA GLN A 441 -29.09 12.42 30.03
C GLN A 441 -29.08 10.87 29.99
N TYR A 442 -27.91 10.25 29.80
CA TYR A 442 -27.76 8.81 29.59
C TYR A 442 -26.77 8.16 30.56
N PRO A 443 -27.06 8.18 31.88
CA PRO A 443 -26.14 7.65 32.91
C PRO A 443 -25.98 6.12 32.86
N ASP A 444 -26.90 5.41 32.20
CA ASP A 444 -26.85 3.96 32.03
C ASP A 444 -25.78 3.51 31.02
N PHE A 445 -25.16 4.45 30.28
CA PHE A 445 -24.09 4.19 29.32
C PHE A 445 -22.76 4.76 29.82
N PRO A 446 -21.62 4.09 29.56
CA PRO A 446 -20.33 4.65 29.88
C PRO A 446 -20.11 6.01 29.19
N PRO A 447 -19.54 7.04 29.87
CA PRO A 447 -19.36 8.38 29.30
C PRO A 447 -18.58 8.39 27.98
N GLU A 448 -17.61 7.49 27.83
CA GLU A 448 -16.82 7.36 26.60
C GLU A 448 -17.62 6.81 25.42
N VAL A 449 -18.65 5.98 25.67
CA VAL A 449 -19.56 5.49 24.63
C VAL A 449 -20.48 6.63 24.19
N VAL A 450 -21.06 7.37 25.14
CA VAL A 450 -21.92 8.54 24.83
C VAL A 450 -21.14 9.57 24.03
N LYS A 451 -19.93 9.92 24.45
CA LYS A 451 -19.04 10.83 23.72
C LYS A 451 -18.72 10.32 22.31
N ASN A 452 -18.45 9.03 22.15
CA ASN A 452 -18.21 8.41 20.84
C ASN A 452 -19.44 8.52 19.94
N LEU A 453 -20.64 8.27 20.48
CA LEU A 453 -21.90 8.43 19.74
C LEU A 453 -22.13 9.88 19.31
N VAL A 454 -21.83 10.87 20.16
CA VAL A 454 -21.89 12.29 19.76
C VAL A 454 -20.95 12.58 18.59
N TYR A 455 -19.72 12.05 18.60
CA TYR A 455 -18.79 12.27 17.48
C TYR A 455 -19.24 11.62 16.17
N TYR A 456 -19.93 10.47 16.23
CA TYR A 456 -20.47 9.83 15.03
C TYR A 456 -21.78 10.47 14.52
N TYR A 457 -22.70 10.79 15.43
CA TYR A 457 -24.10 11.07 15.09
C TYR A 457 -24.57 12.48 15.47
N GLY A 458 -23.80 13.20 16.29
CA GLY A 458 -24.17 14.53 16.76
C GLY A 458 -25.55 14.54 17.42
N THR A 459 -26.47 15.35 16.91
CA THR A 459 -27.86 15.44 17.37
C THR A 459 -28.68 14.15 17.16
N GLU A 460 -28.26 13.22 16.30
CA GLU A 460 -28.95 11.94 16.06
C GLU A 460 -28.60 10.85 17.10
N ILE A 461 -27.75 11.16 18.09
CA ILE A 461 -27.41 10.25 19.18
C ILE A 461 -28.64 9.62 19.86
N ASP A 462 -29.71 10.39 20.01
CA ASP A 462 -30.92 9.95 20.71
C ASP A 462 -31.62 8.79 19.98
N GLU A 463 -31.56 8.77 18.64
CA GLU A 463 -32.12 7.66 17.84
C GLU A 463 -31.31 6.37 18.03
N VAL A 464 -29.98 6.49 18.11
CA VAL A 464 -29.09 5.34 18.29
C VAL A 464 -29.24 4.77 19.70
N ILE A 465 -29.33 5.62 20.73
CA ILE A 465 -29.57 5.17 22.10
C ILE A 465 -30.97 4.56 22.25
N ALA A 466 -31.97 5.10 21.57
CA ALA A 466 -33.31 4.50 21.55
C ALA A 466 -33.29 3.08 20.98
N LEU A 467 -32.46 2.80 19.96
CA LEU A 467 -32.22 1.43 19.48
C LEU A 467 -31.48 0.58 20.52
N ALA A 468 -30.44 1.13 21.15
CA ALA A 468 -29.68 0.42 22.18
C ALA A 468 -30.55 -0.03 23.36
N LYS A 469 -31.56 0.76 23.73
CA LYS A 469 -32.49 0.44 24.83
C LYS A 469 -33.53 -0.64 24.48
N GLN A 470 -33.67 -1.02 23.21
CA GLN A 470 -34.63 -2.06 22.80
C GLN A 470 -34.14 -3.48 23.12
N ASP A 471 -32.82 -3.69 23.13
CA ASP A 471 -32.19 -4.99 23.39
C ASP A 471 -30.83 -4.77 24.07
N PRO A 472 -30.59 -5.35 25.27
CA PRO A 472 -29.31 -5.26 25.96
C PRO A 472 -28.09 -5.58 25.09
N ILE A 473 -28.21 -6.52 24.14
CA ILE A 473 -27.11 -6.90 23.23
C ILE A 473 -26.65 -5.70 22.37
N LEU A 474 -27.57 -4.78 22.06
CA LEU A 474 -27.29 -3.58 21.26
C LEU A 474 -26.64 -2.46 22.06
N ALA A 475 -26.79 -2.46 23.39
CA ALA A 475 -26.17 -1.49 24.29
C ALA A 475 -24.72 -1.85 24.64
N GLU A 476 -24.35 -3.12 24.52
CA GLU A 476 -22.99 -3.59 24.80
C GLU A 476 -21.98 -3.13 23.73
N PRO A 477 -20.74 -2.79 24.13
CA PRO A 477 -19.62 -2.67 23.21
C PRO A 477 -19.46 -3.90 22.32
N ILE A 478 -18.99 -3.68 21.10
CA ILE A 478 -18.72 -4.77 20.14
C ILE A 478 -17.53 -5.62 20.62
N CYS A 479 -16.49 -4.99 21.18
CA CYS A 479 -15.37 -5.66 21.84
C CYS A 479 -14.62 -4.67 22.75
N ASP A 480 -13.77 -5.19 23.64
CA ASP A 480 -13.08 -4.40 24.68
C ASP A 480 -12.20 -3.26 24.14
N SER A 481 -11.69 -3.40 22.90
CA SER A 481 -10.81 -2.43 22.25
C SER A 481 -11.55 -1.39 21.39
N ARG A 482 -12.88 -1.41 21.39
CA ARG A 482 -13.74 -0.55 20.56
C ARG A 482 -14.86 0.06 21.40
N LYS A 483 -15.21 1.30 21.10
CA LYS A 483 -16.27 2.04 21.81
C LYS A 483 -17.62 1.93 21.11
N GLU A 484 -17.63 1.34 19.92
CA GLU A 484 -18.83 1.13 19.14
C GLU A 484 -19.70 0.03 19.75
N ILE A 485 -21.01 0.25 19.73
CA ILE A 485 -22.03 -0.66 20.29
C ILE A 485 -22.88 -1.31 19.19
N GLY A 486 -23.58 -2.39 19.52
CA GLY A 486 -24.45 -3.12 18.58
C GLY A 486 -25.51 -2.24 17.91
N ALA A 487 -26.04 -1.24 18.61
CA ALA A 487 -27.03 -0.30 18.09
C ALA A 487 -26.52 0.50 16.87
N GLN A 488 -25.22 0.81 16.81
CA GLN A 488 -24.63 1.49 15.64
C GLN A 488 -24.68 0.61 14.39
N ILE A 489 -24.52 -0.71 14.54
CA ILE A 489 -24.55 -1.67 13.44
C ILE A 489 -25.96 -1.75 12.87
N VAL A 490 -26.96 -1.87 13.75
CA VAL A 490 -28.37 -1.89 13.35
C VAL A 490 -28.78 -0.55 12.74
N TYR A 491 -28.35 0.56 13.33
CA TYR A 491 -28.61 1.91 12.79
C TYR A 491 -28.01 2.07 11.39
N ALA A 492 -26.77 1.63 11.18
CA ALA A 492 -26.09 1.69 9.89
C ALA A 492 -26.87 0.96 8.78
N VAL A 493 -27.42 -0.22 9.08
CA VAL A 493 -28.24 -0.97 8.12
C VAL A 493 -29.59 -0.28 7.87
N ARG A 494 -30.29 0.08 8.95
CA ARG A 494 -31.66 0.62 8.86
C ARG A 494 -31.72 2.01 8.25
N ASN A 495 -30.78 2.88 8.62
CA ASN A 495 -30.85 4.31 8.34
C ASN A 495 -29.70 4.82 7.48
N GLU A 496 -28.67 4.00 7.22
CA GLU A 496 -27.44 4.46 6.55
C GLU A 496 -27.04 3.68 5.32
N MET A 497 -27.96 2.88 4.77
CA MET A 497 -27.79 2.13 3.53
C MET A 497 -26.56 1.21 3.54
N ALA A 498 -26.17 0.70 4.71
CA ALA A 498 -25.13 -0.32 4.79
C ALA A 498 -25.70 -1.66 4.32
N VAL A 499 -25.08 -2.23 3.29
CA VAL A 499 -25.51 -3.48 2.63
C VAL A 499 -24.43 -4.57 2.71
N HIS A 500 -23.16 -4.19 2.84
CA HIS A 500 -22.03 -5.10 3.05
C HIS A 500 -21.34 -4.85 4.39
N LEU A 501 -20.71 -5.88 4.93
CA LEU A 501 -19.96 -5.82 6.20
C LEU A 501 -18.86 -4.75 6.17
N SER A 502 -18.27 -4.53 5.00
CA SER A 502 -17.25 -3.48 4.81
C SER A 502 -17.80 -2.05 4.96
N ASP A 503 -19.09 -1.82 4.71
CA ASP A 503 -19.74 -0.51 4.87
C ASP A 503 -19.73 -0.10 6.33
N VAL A 504 -20.08 -1.05 7.19
CA VAL A 504 -20.11 -0.84 8.63
C VAL A 504 -18.70 -0.69 9.19
N LEU A 505 -17.79 -1.60 8.87
CA LEU A 505 -16.46 -1.65 9.50
C LEU A 505 -15.55 -0.47 9.17
N PHE A 506 -15.64 0.06 7.94
CA PHE A 506 -14.68 1.05 7.43
C PHE A 506 -15.28 2.41 7.13
N ARG A 507 -16.62 2.55 7.06
CA ARG A 507 -17.26 3.80 6.60
C ARG A 507 -18.28 4.35 7.58
N ARG A 508 -19.18 3.52 8.11
CA ARG A 508 -20.13 3.93 9.16
C ARG A 508 -19.45 3.92 10.54
N THR A 509 -18.50 3.02 10.75
CA THR A 509 -17.68 2.97 11.96
C THR A 509 -16.19 2.96 11.61
N ASN A 510 -15.35 3.17 12.62
CA ASN A 510 -13.90 3.03 12.53
C ASN A 510 -13.39 1.67 13.06
N ILE A 511 -14.29 0.72 13.33
CA ILE A 511 -13.92 -0.57 13.94
C ILE A 511 -12.79 -1.24 13.17
N GLY A 512 -12.88 -1.28 11.83
CA GLY A 512 -11.85 -1.84 10.95
C GLY A 512 -10.73 -0.86 10.61
N ASN A 513 -10.97 0.45 10.64
CA ASN A 513 -9.91 1.44 10.39
C ASN A 513 -8.85 1.47 11.51
N LEU A 514 -9.14 0.89 12.68
CA LEU A 514 -8.23 0.75 13.82
C LEU A 514 -7.55 -0.63 13.90
N GLY A 515 -7.49 -1.34 12.77
CA GLY A 515 -6.98 -2.71 12.66
C GLY A 515 -8.03 -3.78 12.92
N GLU A 516 -7.64 -5.05 12.83
CA GLU A 516 -8.55 -6.19 12.94
C GLU A 516 -9.19 -6.24 14.35
N PRO A 517 -10.53 -6.18 14.47
CA PRO A 517 -11.20 -6.16 15.77
C PRO A 517 -11.31 -7.55 16.43
N GLY A 518 -10.82 -8.59 15.75
CA GLY A 518 -10.90 -10.00 16.18
C GLY A 518 -12.14 -10.73 15.64
N GLU A 519 -12.03 -12.06 15.55
CA GLU A 519 -13.05 -12.94 14.98
C GLU A 519 -14.41 -12.83 15.70
N SER A 520 -14.40 -12.71 17.03
CA SER A 520 -15.63 -12.58 17.83
C SER A 520 -16.41 -11.32 17.47
N ALA A 521 -15.72 -10.17 17.37
CA ALA A 521 -16.31 -8.90 16.97
C ALA A 521 -16.87 -8.98 15.53
N ILE A 522 -16.09 -9.53 14.59
CA ILE A 522 -16.53 -9.72 13.20
C ILE A 522 -17.80 -10.58 13.14
N ARG A 523 -17.88 -11.67 13.91
CA ARG A 523 -19.08 -12.51 13.98
C ARG A 523 -20.27 -11.76 14.56
N LYS A 524 -20.11 -11.08 15.71
CA LYS A 524 -21.18 -10.28 16.35
C LYS A 524 -21.76 -9.26 15.37
N ILE A 525 -20.92 -8.51 14.66
CA ILE A 525 -21.35 -7.53 13.65
C ILE A 525 -22.08 -8.22 12.49
N THR A 526 -21.49 -9.29 11.95
CA THR A 526 -22.04 -10.00 10.78
C THR A 526 -23.41 -10.61 11.11
N ASP A 527 -23.58 -11.16 12.31
CA ASP A 527 -24.85 -11.75 12.75
C ASP A 527 -25.93 -10.67 12.89
N LEU A 528 -25.61 -9.52 13.52
CA LEU A 528 -26.52 -8.37 13.58
C LEU A 528 -26.93 -7.90 12.18
N MET A 529 -25.97 -7.74 11.26
CA MET A 529 -26.27 -7.31 9.89
C MET A 529 -27.12 -8.33 9.13
N SER A 530 -26.80 -9.62 9.26
CA SER A 530 -27.54 -10.68 8.57
C SER A 530 -29.00 -10.76 9.02
N HIS A 531 -29.26 -10.51 10.30
CA HIS A 531 -30.60 -10.46 10.85
C HIS A 531 -31.39 -9.29 10.25
N GLU A 532 -30.79 -8.10 10.23
CA GLU A 532 -31.43 -6.89 9.69
C GLU A 532 -31.65 -6.95 8.17
N LEU A 533 -30.73 -7.57 7.43
CA LEU A 533 -30.80 -7.71 5.97
C LEU A 533 -31.52 -8.99 5.50
N ALA A 534 -31.97 -9.84 6.44
CA ALA A 534 -32.52 -11.17 6.16
C ALA A 534 -31.62 -12.03 5.25
N ARG A 535 -30.32 -12.10 5.56
CA ARG A 535 -29.30 -12.83 4.78
C ARG A 535 -28.94 -14.17 5.41
N ASP A 536 -28.52 -15.11 4.56
CA ASP A 536 -28.19 -16.49 4.94
C ASP A 536 -26.74 -16.66 5.41
N ASP A 537 -26.40 -17.87 5.87
CA ASP A 537 -25.04 -18.19 6.34
C ASP A 537 -23.98 -18.14 5.21
N ASN A 538 -24.38 -18.37 3.95
CA ASN A 538 -23.48 -18.22 2.80
C ASN A 538 -23.05 -16.77 2.62
N TRP A 539 -23.99 -15.83 2.72
CA TRP A 539 -23.69 -14.40 2.71
C TRP A 539 -22.74 -14.05 3.85
N LYS A 540 -23.01 -14.52 5.08
CA LYS A 540 -22.12 -14.26 6.23
C LYS A 540 -20.70 -14.71 5.97
N GLU A 541 -20.51 -15.92 5.45
CA GLU A 541 -19.17 -16.45 5.20
C GLU A 541 -18.45 -15.68 4.09
N ARG A 542 -19.16 -15.33 3.02
CA ARG A 542 -18.62 -14.49 1.94
C ARG A 542 -18.17 -13.12 2.45
N GLU A 543 -19.00 -12.44 3.25
CA GLU A 543 -18.68 -11.12 3.79
C GLU A 543 -17.50 -11.16 4.76
N ARG A 544 -17.47 -12.13 5.69
CA ARG A 544 -16.35 -12.30 6.62
C ARG A 544 -15.05 -12.58 5.87
N LYS A 545 -15.09 -13.44 4.84
CA LYS A 545 -13.92 -13.72 3.99
C LYS A 545 -13.45 -12.47 3.25
N ALA A 546 -14.37 -11.71 2.66
CA ALA A 546 -14.07 -10.48 1.93
C ALA A 546 -13.42 -9.42 2.83
N VAL A 547 -13.90 -9.26 4.05
CA VAL A 547 -13.36 -8.31 5.03
C VAL A 547 -12.03 -8.77 5.62
N LYS A 548 -11.85 -10.06 5.93
CA LYS A 548 -10.58 -10.59 6.43
C LYS A 548 -9.42 -10.28 5.50
N ILE A 549 -9.68 -10.30 4.19
CA ILE A 549 -8.68 -9.90 3.18
C ILE A 549 -8.22 -8.44 3.41
N LYS A 550 -9.09 -7.52 3.86
CA LYS A 550 -8.71 -6.11 4.12
C LYS A 550 -7.81 -5.91 5.35
N PHE A 551 -7.76 -6.89 6.27
CA PHE A 551 -6.88 -6.85 7.45
C PHE A 551 -5.57 -7.60 7.24
N VAL A 552 -5.63 -8.70 6.48
CA VAL A 552 -4.48 -9.59 6.21
C VAL A 552 -3.71 -9.17 4.96
N SER A 553 -4.33 -8.39 4.06
CA SER A 553 -3.69 -7.83 2.87
C SER A 553 -3.75 -6.31 2.96
N TRP A 554 -2.64 -5.59 2.78
CA TRP A 554 -1.88 -5.65 1.53
C TRP A 554 -0.37 -5.74 1.73
N ALA A 555 0.01 -6.96 2.07
CA ALA A 555 1.29 -7.58 1.80
C ALA A 555 1.05 -9.07 2.00
N ARG A 556 0.39 -9.68 1.02
CA ARG A 556 0.08 -11.11 1.09
C ARG A 556 1.40 -11.86 1.15
N THR A 557 1.78 -12.25 2.36
CA THR A 557 3.03 -12.96 2.63
C THR A 557 2.76 -14.44 2.59
N TYR A 558 3.38 -15.12 1.64
CA TYR A 558 3.34 -16.56 1.48
C TYR A 558 4.66 -17.14 1.94
N VAL A 559 4.61 -18.22 2.68
CA VAL A 559 5.77 -18.90 3.23
C VAL A 559 5.84 -20.30 2.66
N VAL A 560 6.89 -20.55 1.88
CA VAL A 560 7.21 -21.86 1.32
C VAL A 560 8.21 -22.52 2.26
N VAL A 561 7.75 -23.57 2.96
CA VAL A 561 8.55 -24.27 3.95
C VAL A 561 9.02 -25.59 3.40
N ASN A 562 10.33 -25.84 3.44
CA ASN A 562 10.88 -27.18 3.26
C ASN A 562 11.05 -27.85 4.62
N PRO A 563 10.10 -28.71 5.07
CA PRO A 563 10.18 -29.31 6.40
C PRO A 563 11.34 -30.30 6.53
N ARG A 564 11.85 -30.83 5.41
CA ARG A 564 12.96 -31.80 5.37
C ARG A 564 14.34 -31.14 5.40
N ALA A 565 14.41 -29.81 5.27
CA ALA A 565 15.66 -29.08 5.36
C ALA A 565 16.35 -29.31 6.72
N TRP A 566 17.69 -29.22 6.70
CA TRP A 566 18.54 -29.46 7.87
C TRP A 566 18.26 -30.80 8.58
N GLY A 567 18.04 -31.87 7.81
CA GLY A 567 17.77 -33.20 8.38
C GLY A 567 16.43 -33.29 9.12
N ASN A 568 15.40 -32.63 8.60
CA ASN A 568 14.06 -32.49 9.19
C ASN A 568 13.97 -31.58 10.44
N MET A 569 15.05 -30.89 10.81
CA MET A 569 15.01 -29.95 11.93
C MET A 569 14.16 -28.72 11.62
N THR A 570 14.09 -28.28 10.37
CA THR A 570 13.25 -27.15 9.95
C THR A 570 11.78 -27.42 10.26
N GLY A 571 11.26 -28.60 9.92
CA GLY A 571 9.87 -28.98 10.25
C GLY A 571 9.60 -29.07 11.75
N LYS A 572 10.60 -29.44 12.58
CA LYS A 572 10.45 -29.49 14.03
C LYS A 572 10.39 -28.10 14.67
N LEU A 573 11.17 -27.15 14.15
CA LEU A 573 11.22 -25.77 14.66
C LEU A 573 10.08 -24.90 14.11
N TRP A 574 9.46 -25.32 12.99
CA TRP A 574 8.47 -24.53 12.27
C TRP A 574 7.34 -23.93 13.14
N PRO A 575 6.70 -24.66 14.09
CA PRO A 575 5.63 -24.07 14.89
C PRO A 575 6.06 -22.83 15.70
N ASP A 576 7.31 -22.79 16.19
CA ASP A 576 7.86 -21.63 16.90
C ASP A 576 8.21 -20.49 15.92
N ILE A 577 8.80 -20.84 14.77
CA ILE A 577 9.12 -19.89 13.69
C ILE A 577 7.85 -19.21 13.18
N GLU A 578 6.79 -19.96 12.89
CA GLU A 578 5.51 -19.47 12.41
C GLU A 578 4.90 -18.47 13.40
N LYS A 579 4.86 -18.84 14.69
CA LYS A 579 4.38 -17.96 15.76
C LYS A 579 5.16 -16.64 15.79
N LYS A 580 6.49 -16.70 15.72
CA LYS A 580 7.36 -15.51 15.74
C LYS A 580 7.21 -14.67 14.47
N LEU A 581 7.01 -15.28 13.31
CA LEU A 581 6.72 -14.57 12.05
C LEU A 581 5.40 -13.80 12.14
N HIS A 582 4.34 -14.45 12.62
CA HIS A 582 3.05 -13.80 12.84
C HIS A 582 3.17 -12.55 13.73
N GLN A 583 4.06 -12.61 14.74
CA GLN A 583 4.32 -11.49 15.64
C GLN A 583 5.19 -10.39 15.01
N ALA A 584 6.21 -10.76 14.22
CA ALA A 584 7.21 -9.84 13.71
C ALA A 584 6.78 -9.10 12.44
N ILE A 585 6.15 -9.81 11.50
CA ILE A 585 5.81 -9.29 10.17
C ILE A 585 4.31 -9.35 9.86
N GLY A 586 3.49 -9.88 10.78
CA GLY A 586 2.04 -9.99 10.62
C GLY A 586 1.60 -11.35 10.04
N PRO A 587 0.30 -11.51 9.72
CA PRO A 587 -0.26 -12.77 9.26
C PRO A 587 0.39 -13.32 7.98
N VAL A 588 0.79 -14.59 8.01
CA VAL A 588 1.38 -15.29 6.85
C VAL A 588 0.53 -16.48 6.42
N LYS A 589 0.52 -16.78 5.11
CA LYS A 589 -0.01 -18.04 4.58
C LYS A 589 1.15 -19.02 4.40
N VAL A 590 0.96 -20.27 4.79
CA VAL A 590 2.03 -21.27 4.80
C VAL A 590 1.65 -22.46 3.92
N SER A 591 2.63 -22.97 3.17
CA SER A 591 2.58 -24.29 2.52
C SER A 591 3.91 -25.01 2.62
N PHE A 592 3.84 -26.34 2.68
CA PHE A 592 5.01 -27.21 2.82
C PHE A 592 5.35 -27.88 1.50
N THR A 593 6.64 -28.01 1.20
CA THR A 593 7.10 -28.84 0.08
C THR A 593 7.06 -30.32 0.47
N GLU A 594 6.69 -31.17 -0.47
CA GLU A 594 6.64 -32.64 -0.31
C GLU A 594 7.77 -33.33 -1.10
N LYS A 595 8.18 -32.75 -2.23
CA LYS A 595 9.22 -33.25 -3.14
C LYS A 595 10.01 -32.10 -3.80
N PRO A 596 11.18 -32.39 -4.40
CA PRO A 596 11.91 -31.40 -5.21
C PRO A 596 11.05 -30.83 -6.32
N GLY A 597 11.17 -29.52 -6.55
CA GLY A 597 10.39 -28.74 -7.52
C GLY A 597 9.10 -28.14 -6.96
N ASP A 598 8.59 -28.61 -5.82
CA ASP A 598 7.35 -28.04 -5.23
C ASP A 598 7.52 -26.57 -4.85
N GLY A 599 8.72 -26.13 -4.47
CA GLY A 599 8.96 -24.72 -4.14
C GLY A 599 8.67 -23.77 -5.30
N ILE A 600 8.96 -24.21 -6.54
CA ILE A 600 8.68 -23.46 -7.78
C ILE A 600 7.17 -23.29 -7.95
N GLU A 601 6.41 -24.39 -7.88
CA GLU A 601 4.97 -24.37 -8.11
C GLU A 601 4.21 -23.63 -7.02
N LEU A 602 4.62 -23.78 -5.76
CA LEU A 602 4.01 -23.09 -4.62
C LEU A 602 4.23 -21.58 -4.70
N ALA A 603 5.45 -21.13 -5.01
CA ALA A 603 5.76 -19.71 -5.17
C ALA A 603 5.03 -19.11 -6.39
N ARG A 604 5.06 -19.80 -7.53
CA ARG A 604 4.36 -19.38 -8.75
C ARG A 604 2.86 -19.21 -8.53
N ARG A 605 2.23 -20.22 -7.93
CA ARG A 605 0.79 -20.18 -7.62
C ARG A 605 0.48 -19.06 -6.64
N ALA A 606 1.29 -18.87 -5.60
CA ALA A 606 1.09 -17.79 -4.66
C ALA A 606 1.15 -16.42 -5.37
N LEU A 607 2.13 -16.17 -6.23
CA LEU A 607 2.21 -14.92 -6.98
C LEU A 607 1.01 -14.71 -7.91
N LEU A 608 0.55 -15.76 -8.60
CA LEU A 608 -0.68 -15.70 -9.42
C LEU A 608 -1.95 -15.48 -8.57
N ASP A 609 -1.97 -16.01 -7.34
CA ASP A 609 -3.02 -15.77 -6.35
C ASP A 609 -2.89 -14.37 -5.70
N GLY A 610 -1.97 -13.52 -6.18
CA GLY A 610 -1.78 -12.13 -5.74
C GLY A 610 -0.95 -11.97 -4.46
N TYR A 611 -0.18 -12.99 -4.08
CA TYR A 611 0.81 -12.84 -3.01
C TYR A 611 1.95 -11.91 -3.47
N GLU A 612 2.35 -10.98 -2.62
CA GLU A 612 3.35 -9.96 -2.95
C GLU A 612 4.68 -10.21 -2.27
N GLN A 613 4.70 -10.96 -1.15
CA GLN A 613 5.94 -11.37 -0.51
C GLN A 613 6.00 -12.88 -0.42
N ILE A 614 7.09 -13.48 -0.91
CA ILE A 614 7.34 -14.91 -0.81
C ILE A 614 8.57 -15.15 0.06
N ILE A 615 8.38 -15.85 1.19
CA ILE A 615 9.45 -16.24 2.11
C ILE A 615 9.83 -17.71 1.85
N ALA A 616 11.08 -17.95 1.49
CA ALA A 616 11.65 -19.30 1.43
C ALA A 616 12.21 -19.70 2.80
N VAL A 617 11.74 -20.82 3.36
CA VAL A 617 12.21 -21.37 4.64
C VAL A 617 12.88 -22.71 4.39
N GLY A 618 14.21 -22.72 4.38
CA GLY A 618 14.98 -23.89 3.97
C GLY A 618 16.45 -23.59 3.73
N GLY A 619 17.13 -24.48 3.00
CA GLY A 619 18.50 -24.27 2.52
C GLY A 619 18.56 -23.61 1.15
N ASP A 620 19.77 -23.53 0.57
CA ASP A 620 20.02 -22.83 -0.71
C ASP A 620 19.18 -23.40 -1.88
N GLY A 621 18.96 -24.72 -1.95
CA GLY A 621 18.07 -25.31 -2.97
C GLY A 621 16.61 -24.87 -2.86
N THR A 622 16.07 -24.74 -1.64
CA THR A 622 14.70 -24.21 -1.42
C THR A 622 14.59 -22.75 -1.82
N ILE A 623 15.64 -21.96 -1.54
CA ILE A 623 15.75 -20.57 -1.98
C ILE A 623 15.74 -20.49 -3.52
N ASN A 624 16.54 -21.32 -4.19
CA ASN A 624 16.60 -21.35 -5.66
C ASN A 624 15.26 -21.79 -6.29
N GLU A 625 14.61 -22.83 -5.75
CA GLU A 625 13.29 -23.27 -6.22
C GLU A 625 12.26 -22.14 -6.11
N VAL A 626 12.18 -21.48 -4.95
CA VAL A 626 11.22 -20.39 -4.75
C VAL A 626 11.47 -19.25 -5.73
N VAL A 627 12.73 -18.84 -5.95
CA VAL A 627 13.09 -17.78 -6.91
C VAL A 627 12.69 -18.14 -8.34
N ASN A 628 12.87 -19.39 -8.76
CA ASN A 628 12.41 -19.83 -10.09
C ASN A 628 10.87 -19.79 -10.22
N GLY A 629 10.14 -19.88 -9.11
CA GLY A 629 8.69 -19.69 -9.07
C GLY A 629 8.24 -18.26 -9.36
N PHE A 630 9.12 -17.25 -9.31
CA PHE A 630 8.80 -15.86 -9.65
C PHE A 630 8.54 -15.66 -11.15
N PHE A 631 8.98 -16.60 -11.98
CA PHE A 631 8.93 -16.50 -13.42
C PHE A 631 7.93 -17.49 -14.05
N MET A 632 7.27 -17.02 -15.10
CA MET A 632 6.44 -17.80 -16.01
C MET A 632 6.70 -17.31 -17.44
N ASP A 633 6.98 -18.22 -18.37
CA ASP A 633 7.35 -17.90 -19.76
C ASP A 633 8.49 -16.87 -19.87
N GLU A 634 9.52 -17.03 -19.03
CA GLU A 634 10.67 -16.12 -18.90
C GLU A 634 10.33 -14.67 -18.51
N ARG A 635 9.09 -14.42 -18.03
CA ARG A 635 8.63 -13.13 -17.52
C ARG A 635 8.32 -13.21 -16.03
N LEU A 636 8.59 -12.11 -15.34
CA LEU A 636 8.25 -11.97 -13.93
C LEU A 636 6.73 -11.91 -13.78
N ILE A 637 6.17 -12.71 -12.86
CA ILE A 637 4.72 -12.77 -12.64
C ILE A 637 4.21 -11.47 -12.01
N ASN A 638 4.94 -10.94 -11.03
CA ASN A 638 4.61 -9.69 -10.36
C ASN A 638 5.90 -8.84 -10.13
N PRO A 639 6.07 -7.73 -10.86
CA PRO A 639 7.20 -6.81 -10.71
C PRO A 639 7.37 -6.18 -9.32
N GLU A 640 6.28 -6.06 -8.57
CA GLU A 640 6.29 -5.49 -7.21
C GLU A 640 6.55 -6.56 -6.14
N SER A 641 6.66 -7.83 -6.53
CA SER A 641 6.88 -8.91 -5.56
C SER A 641 8.25 -8.84 -4.90
N VAL A 642 8.29 -9.25 -3.63
CA VAL A 642 9.44 -9.22 -2.74
C VAL A 642 9.78 -10.64 -2.30
N PHE A 643 11.03 -11.03 -2.55
CA PHE A 643 11.60 -12.27 -2.07
C PHE A 643 12.23 -12.08 -0.69
N ALA A 644 12.06 -13.05 0.20
CA ALA A 644 12.72 -13.05 1.51
C ALA A 644 13.10 -14.47 1.94
N ILE A 645 14.00 -14.60 2.92
CA ILE A 645 14.52 -15.89 3.35
C ILE A 645 14.51 -16.06 4.87
N ILE A 646 14.26 -17.30 5.30
CA ILE A 646 14.68 -17.81 6.60
C ILE A 646 15.56 -19.02 6.31
N SER A 647 16.86 -18.77 6.33
CA SER A 647 17.86 -19.76 5.97
C SER A 647 18.10 -20.71 7.14
N THR A 648 17.97 -22.01 6.86
CA THR A 648 18.21 -23.10 7.82
C THR A 648 19.29 -24.04 7.29
N GLY A 649 19.95 -24.77 8.19
CA GLY A 649 21.03 -25.71 7.82
C GLY A 649 22.43 -25.11 7.91
N THR A 650 23.42 -25.82 7.36
CA THR A 650 24.84 -25.51 7.58
C THR A 650 25.57 -24.92 6.37
N GLY A 651 25.02 -25.04 5.15
CA GLY A 651 25.60 -24.49 3.91
C GLY A 651 25.43 -22.98 3.86
N ARG A 652 24.18 -22.52 3.68
CA ARG A 652 23.73 -21.13 3.87
C ARG A 652 24.56 -20.14 3.06
N ASP A 653 24.92 -20.53 1.85
CA ASP A 653 25.87 -19.78 1.03
C ASP A 653 25.25 -18.46 0.53
N PHE A 654 23.98 -18.49 0.10
CA PHE A 654 23.30 -17.26 -0.29
C PHE A 654 23.06 -16.34 0.91
N ALA A 655 22.69 -16.89 2.06
CA ALA A 655 22.53 -16.12 3.29
C ALA A 655 23.85 -15.43 3.71
N LYS A 656 25.02 -16.07 3.53
CA LYS A 656 26.33 -15.42 3.75
C LYS A 656 26.61 -14.31 2.76
N THR A 657 26.29 -14.50 1.48
CA THR A 657 26.38 -13.43 0.46
C THR A 657 25.59 -12.19 0.89
N LEU A 658 24.40 -12.38 1.46
CA LEU A 658 23.55 -11.30 1.97
C LEU A 658 23.98 -10.75 3.34
N LYS A 659 25.05 -11.26 3.94
CA LYS A 659 25.44 -10.99 5.34
C LYS A 659 24.27 -11.23 6.34
N TRP A 660 23.43 -12.21 6.04
CA TRP A 660 22.21 -12.52 6.78
C TRP A 660 22.49 -13.17 8.14
N PRO A 661 21.70 -12.88 9.20
CA PRO A 661 21.96 -13.40 10.55
C PRO A 661 21.96 -14.92 10.64
N GLN A 662 22.73 -15.48 11.57
CA GLN A 662 22.78 -16.92 11.75
C GLN A 662 21.57 -17.46 12.51
N GLU A 663 21.25 -16.87 13.65
CA GLU A 663 20.16 -17.37 14.49
C GLU A 663 18.79 -17.08 13.88
N ILE A 664 17.87 -18.03 13.97
CA ILE A 664 16.54 -17.90 13.34
C ILE A 664 15.76 -16.71 13.93
N ASP A 665 15.89 -16.49 15.23
CA ASP A 665 15.23 -15.37 15.91
C ASP A 665 15.74 -14.02 15.42
N GLU A 666 17.06 -13.91 15.21
CA GLU A 666 17.68 -12.71 14.62
C GLU A 666 17.25 -12.52 13.17
N GLN A 667 17.10 -13.59 12.39
CA GLN A 667 16.60 -13.51 11.01
C GLN A 667 15.16 -12.97 10.96
N ILE A 668 14.29 -13.44 11.86
CA ILE A 668 12.90 -12.97 11.94
C ILE A 668 12.85 -11.50 12.36
N GLU A 669 13.66 -11.11 13.33
CA GLU A 669 13.78 -9.70 13.71
C GLU A 669 14.31 -8.86 12.55
N HIS A 670 15.28 -9.35 11.78
CA HIS A 670 15.79 -8.66 10.60
C HIS A 670 14.70 -8.47 9.55
N LEU A 671 13.92 -9.51 9.21
CA LEU A 671 12.81 -9.39 8.25
C LEU A 671 11.83 -8.24 8.60
N ALA A 672 11.61 -7.99 9.89
CA ALA A 672 10.74 -6.90 10.35
C ALA A 672 11.32 -5.49 10.18
N ASN A 673 12.65 -5.38 10.02
CA ASN A 673 13.42 -4.13 10.06
C ASN A 673 14.17 -3.82 8.74
N THR A 674 14.19 -4.74 7.80
CA THR A 674 14.95 -4.66 6.54
C THR A 674 14.17 -3.95 5.42
N SER A 675 14.91 -3.27 4.55
CA SER A 675 14.36 -2.60 3.35
C SER A 675 14.28 -3.58 2.17
N VAL A 676 13.66 -3.13 1.08
CA VAL A 676 13.56 -3.86 -0.17
C VAL A 676 14.62 -3.34 -1.14
N PHE A 677 15.40 -4.25 -1.72
CA PHE A 677 16.48 -3.94 -2.67
C PHE A 677 16.30 -4.73 -3.96
N PRO A 678 16.68 -4.17 -5.13
CA PRO A 678 16.75 -4.96 -6.35
C PRO A 678 17.83 -6.05 -6.23
N LEU A 679 17.54 -7.23 -6.77
CA LEU A 679 18.43 -8.37 -6.84
C LEU A 679 18.59 -8.79 -8.30
N ASP A 680 19.83 -8.81 -8.77
CA ASP A 680 20.17 -9.39 -10.05
C ASP A 680 20.10 -10.91 -9.96
N LEU A 681 19.71 -11.54 -11.06
CA LEU A 681 19.69 -12.99 -11.18
C LEU A 681 20.48 -13.43 -12.39
N GLY A 682 21.13 -14.59 -12.28
CA GLY A 682 21.70 -15.24 -13.44
C GLY A 682 20.67 -16.10 -14.17
N LYS A 683 20.43 -15.82 -15.45
CA LYS A 683 19.62 -16.64 -16.34
C LYS A 683 20.50 -17.65 -17.07
N LEU A 684 20.21 -18.92 -16.88
CA LEU A 684 20.94 -20.04 -17.46
C LEU A 684 20.06 -20.77 -18.48
N ARG A 685 20.52 -20.83 -19.73
CA ARG A 685 19.99 -21.73 -20.77
C ARG A 685 20.94 -22.88 -20.98
N PHE A 686 20.47 -24.12 -20.90
CA PHE A 686 21.32 -25.32 -20.92
C PHE A 686 20.56 -26.57 -21.39
N LEU A 687 21.27 -27.67 -21.62
CA LEU A 687 20.65 -28.97 -21.89
C LEU A 687 20.43 -29.76 -20.61
N ASN A 688 19.17 -30.12 -20.33
CA ASN A 688 18.82 -30.97 -19.20
C ASN A 688 19.21 -32.45 -19.45
N PHE A 689 19.00 -33.33 -18.46
CA PHE A 689 19.31 -34.76 -18.60
C PHE A 689 18.47 -35.51 -19.65
N ASN A 690 17.34 -34.94 -20.10
CA ASN A 690 16.53 -35.49 -21.18
C ASN A 690 17.00 -35.00 -22.57
N GLY A 691 18.01 -34.11 -22.62
CA GLY A 691 18.49 -33.50 -23.86
C GLY A 691 17.64 -32.32 -24.35
N GLU A 692 16.74 -31.80 -23.53
CA GLU A 692 15.90 -30.66 -23.87
C GLU A 692 16.57 -29.36 -23.41
N GLU A 693 16.45 -28.31 -24.22
CA GLU A 693 16.89 -26.97 -23.83
C GLU A 693 15.96 -26.42 -22.75
N THR A 694 16.53 -26.04 -21.62
CA THR A 694 15.80 -25.56 -20.43
C THR A 694 16.39 -24.24 -19.97
N THR A 695 15.53 -23.32 -19.51
CA THR A 695 15.91 -22.08 -18.84
C THR A 695 15.73 -22.23 -17.33
N ARG A 696 16.72 -21.81 -16.54
CA ARG A 696 16.65 -21.72 -15.07
C ARG A 696 17.32 -20.43 -14.59
N TYR A 697 16.89 -19.92 -13.44
CA TYR A 697 17.51 -18.78 -12.77
C TYR A 697 18.34 -19.24 -11.56
N PHE A 698 19.43 -18.53 -11.28
CA PHE A 698 20.26 -18.73 -10.10
C PHE A 698 20.50 -17.42 -9.36
N VAL A 699 20.47 -17.49 -8.02
CA VAL A 699 20.62 -16.32 -7.14
C VAL A 699 22.07 -16.05 -6.79
N ASN A 700 22.90 -17.09 -6.69
CA ASN A 700 24.21 -16.98 -6.08
C ASN A 700 25.29 -17.34 -7.11
N ILE A 701 25.49 -18.61 -7.44
CA ILE A 701 26.59 -19.03 -8.32
C ILE A 701 26.15 -20.21 -9.19
N ALA A 702 26.45 -20.13 -10.48
CA ALA A 702 26.43 -21.26 -11.38
C ALA A 702 27.86 -21.60 -11.82
N SER A 703 28.20 -22.87 -11.90
CA SER A 703 29.53 -23.33 -12.24
C SER A 703 29.49 -24.59 -13.08
N PHE A 704 30.63 -24.93 -13.69
CA PHE A 704 30.77 -26.19 -14.42
C PHE A 704 32.19 -26.72 -14.34
N GLY A 705 32.27 -28.04 -14.43
CA GLY A 705 33.50 -28.80 -14.35
C GLY A 705 33.57 -29.66 -13.08
N LEU A 706 34.60 -29.45 -12.25
CA LEU A 706 34.80 -30.22 -11.02
C LEU A 706 33.65 -30.04 -10.00
N SER A 707 33.01 -28.87 -9.96
CA SER A 707 31.90 -28.58 -9.04
C SER A 707 30.70 -29.51 -9.25
N GLY A 708 30.18 -29.60 -10.47
CA GLY A 708 29.08 -30.54 -10.79
C GLY A 708 29.44 -32.03 -10.55
N ALA A 709 30.72 -32.40 -10.72
CA ALA A 709 31.19 -33.74 -10.36
C ALA A 709 31.27 -33.97 -8.83
N THR A 710 31.58 -32.91 -8.07
CA THR A 710 31.62 -32.90 -6.61
C THR A 710 30.22 -33.08 -6.05
N ASP A 711 29.24 -32.29 -6.49
CA ASP A 711 27.87 -32.41 -5.98
C ASP A 711 27.23 -33.75 -6.30
N ARG A 712 27.50 -34.31 -7.48
CA ARG A 712 27.07 -35.68 -7.82
C ARG A 712 27.69 -36.72 -6.87
N ALA A 713 28.97 -36.57 -6.52
CA ALA A 713 29.65 -37.45 -5.57
C ALA A 713 29.10 -37.29 -4.14
N VAL A 714 28.92 -36.05 -3.67
CA VAL A 714 28.37 -35.74 -2.33
C VAL A 714 26.94 -36.31 -2.19
N ASN A 715 26.10 -36.13 -3.20
CA ASN A 715 24.74 -36.69 -3.21
C ASN A 715 24.73 -38.21 -3.13
N SER A 716 25.73 -38.90 -3.70
CA SER A 716 25.87 -40.35 -3.56
C SER A 716 26.23 -40.79 -2.13
N TYR A 717 27.06 -40.02 -1.42
CA TYR A 717 27.41 -40.29 -0.01
C TYR A 717 26.27 -39.98 0.97
N LEU A 718 25.51 -38.91 0.71
CA LEU A 718 24.34 -38.56 1.52
C LEU A 718 23.25 -39.63 1.44
N ARG A 719 23.08 -40.29 0.28
CA ARG A 719 22.16 -41.43 0.10
C ARG A 719 22.51 -42.64 0.97
N LEU A 720 23.77 -42.80 1.37
CA LEU A 720 24.22 -43.91 2.22
C LEU A 720 23.88 -43.72 3.72
N LYS A 721 23.30 -42.57 4.12
CA LYS A 721 22.86 -42.23 5.50
C LYS A 721 23.91 -42.41 6.63
N GLN A 722 25.17 -42.71 6.32
CA GLN A 722 26.22 -43.02 7.31
C GLN A 722 27.06 -41.81 7.74
N TYR A 723 26.98 -40.66 7.05
CA TYR A 723 27.88 -39.53 7.27
C TYR A 723 27.12 -38.22 7.52
N ASN A 724 27.63 -37.40 8.45
CA ASN A 724 27.15 -36.03 8.66
C ASN A 724 27.46 -35.15 7.42
N GLY A 725 26.64 -34.14 7.12
CA GLY A 725 26.70 -33.34 5.89
C GLY A 725 28.07 -32.72 5.59
N LYS A 726 28.79 -32.21 6.60
CA LYS A 726 30.15 -31.66 6.41
C LYS A 726 31.18 -32.74 6.02
N VAL A 727 31.04 -33.95 6.56
CA VAL A 727 31.94 -35.08 6.27
C VAL A 727 31.62 -35.68 4.90
N ALA A 728 30.33 -35.82 4.57
CA ALA A 728 29.89 -36.25 3.24
C ALA A 728 30.34 -35.28 2.14
N PHE A 729 30.24 -33.98 2.40
CA PHE A 729 30.74 -32.94 1.49
C PHE A 729 32.25 -33.06 1.27
N PHE A 730 33.03 -33.14 2.37
CA PHE A 730 34.49 -33.26 2.29
C PHE A 730 34.94 -34.54 1.55
N LEU A 731 34.31 -35.69 1.84
CA LEU A 731 34.63 -36.96 1.17
C LEU A 731 34.21 -36.96 -0.30
N GLY A 732 33.04 -36.43 -0.64
CA GLY A 732 32.58 -36.28 -2.02
C GLY A 732 33.47 -35.33 -2.83
N MET A 733 33.86 -34.20 -2.23
CA MET A 733 34.83 -33.26 -2.81
C MET A 733 36.19 -33.93 -3.03
N LEU A 734 36.72 -34.67 -2.06
CA LEU A 734 37.99 -35.37 -2.20
C LEU A 734 37.94 -36.45 -3.29
N GLN A 735 36.86 -37.23 -3.36
CA GLN A 735 36.67 -38.21 -4.43
C GLN A 735 36.59 -37.53 -5.81
N ALA A 736 35.79 -36.47 -5.94
CA ALA A 736 35.67 -35.75 -7.20
C ALA A 736 37.01 -35.13 -7.61
N LEU A 737 37.74 -34.53 -6.66
CA LEU A 737 39.09 -33.97 -6.88
C LEU A 737 40.08 -34.99 -7.44
N LEU A 738 40.07 -36.21 -6.89
CA LEU A 738 40.98 -37.30 -7.27
C LEU A 738 40.60 -37.96 -8.60
N THR A 739 39.31 -37.98 -8.95
CA THR A 739 38.81 -38.69 -10.15
C THR A 739 38.59 -37.77 -11.35
N TYR A 740 38.41 -36.47 -11.14
CA TYR A 740 38.07 -35.52 -12.19
C TYR A 740 39.29 -35.03 -13.00
N LYS A 741 39.23 -35.25 -14.31
CA LYS A 741 40.20 -34.75 -15.30
C LYS A 741 39.75 -33.41 -15.86
N ASN A 742 40.70 -32.52 -16.15
CA ASN A 742 40.44 -31.25 -16.80
C ASN A 742 39.72 -31.46 -18.13
N LYS A 743 38.86 -30.51 -18.49
CA LYS A 743 38.00 -30.60 -19.67
C LYS A 743 38.27 -29.42 -20.60
N PRO A 744 38.47 -29.66 -21.91
CA PRO A 744 38.57 -28.58 -22.88
C PRO A 744 37.18 -27.97 -23.15
N VAL A 745 36.99 -26.71 -22.80
CA VAL A 745 35.73 -25.97 -23.00
C VAL A 745 36.02 -24.67 -23.74
N ARG A 746 35.26 -24.40 -24.80
CA ARG A 746 35.26 -23.08 -25.45
C ARG A 746 34.44 -22.14 -24.59
N LEU A 747 35.09 -21.09 -24.08
CA LEU A 747 34.45 -20.03 -23.31
C LEU A 747 34.41 -18.77 -24.15
N LYS A 748 33.23 -18.22 -24.30
CA LYS A 748 33.01 -16.88 -24.82
C LYS A 748 32.44 -16.02 -23.71
N ILE A 749 33.14 -14.95 -23.36
CA ILE A 749 32.76 -14.01 -22.31
C ILE A 749 32.60 -12.64 -22.96
N ASP A 750 31.36 -12.17 -23.07
CA ASP A 750 30.98 -10.97 -23.82
C ASP A 750 31.76 -10.83 -25.15
N ASN A 751 32.42 -9.68 -25.34
CA ASN A 751 33.32 -9.38 -26.45
C ASN A 751 34.80 -9.37 -26.03
N GLN A 752 35.11 -9.81 -24.80
CA GLN A 752 36.46 -9.72 -24.21
C GLN A 752 37.26 -11.01 -24.29
N PHE A 753 36.60 -12.16 -24.42
CA PHE A 753 37.27 -13.46 -24.42
C PHE A 753 36.51 -14.46 -25.30
N ASP A 754 37.20 -15.17 -26.18
CA ASP A 754 36.67 -16.31 -26.95
C ASP A 754 37.81 -17.29 -27.23
N ASP A 755 37.96 -18.31 -26.39
CA ASP A 755 39.04 -19.29 -26.51
C ASP A 755 38.66 -20.66 -25.92
N VAL A 756 39.39 -21.70 -26.31
CA VAL A 756 39.27 -23.06 -25.76
C VAL A 756 40.28 -23.24 -24.64
N LEU A 757 39.80 -23.45 -23.41
CA LEU A 757 40.63 -23.66 -22.23
C LEU A 757 40.45 -25.07 -21.65
N GLU A 758 41.56 -25.65 -21.18
CA GLU A 758 41.53 -26.82 -20.30
C GLU A 758 41.17 -26.38 -18.88
N ILE A 759 39.88 -26.47 -18.54
CA ILE A 759 39.37 -25.99 -17.26
C ILE A 759 39.30 -27.10 -16.22
N LYS A 760 39.60 -26.76 -14.96
CA LYS A 760 39.22 -27.57 -13.80
C LYS A 760 37.80 -27.19 -13.37
N THR A 761 37.56 -25.89 -13.23
CA THR A 761 36.25 -25.29 -12.89
C THR A 761 36.15 -23.91 -13.52
N VAL A 762 34.95 -23.53 -13.91
CA VAL A 762 34.56 -22.13 -14.13
C VAL A 762 33.38 -21.83 -13.23
N ALA A 763 33.43 -20.73 -12.48
CA ALA A 763 32.33 -20.22 -11.68
C ALA A 763 31.86 -18.88 -12.25
N VAL A 764 30.56 -18.77 -12.50
CA VAL A 764 29.86 -17.57 -12.94
C VAL A 764 29.07 -17.07 -11.72
N CYS A 765 29.57 -15.99 -11.11
CA CYS A 765 29.20 -15.60 -9.76
C CYS A 765 28.37 -14.32 -9.78
N ASN A 766 27.14 -14.41 -9.26
CA ASN A 766 26.33 -13.25 -8.86
C ASN A 766 26.54 -12.91 -7.37
N GLY A 767 26.84 -13.93 -6.56
CA GLY A 767 27.19 -13.80 -5.15
C GLY A 767 28.56 -14.37 -4.79
N GLN A 768 28.89 -14.36 -3.51
CA GLN A 768 30.28 -14.47 -3.05
C GLN A 768 30.69 -15.88 -2.61
N TYR A 769 29.74 -16.63 -2.04
CA TYR A 769 30.00 -17.93 -1.41
C TYR A 769 29.38 -19.08 -2.19
N PHE A 770 30.01 -20.24 -2.20
CA PHE A 770 29.47 -21.46 -2.80
C PHE A 770 30.09 -22.71 -2.14
N GLY A 771 29.47 -23.87 -2.28
CA GLY A 771 30.03 -25.16 -1.85
C GLY A 771 30.39 -25.21 -0.36
N SER A 772 29.44 -24.88 0.52
CA SER A 772 29.60 -24.94 1.98
C SER A 772 30.57 -23.89 2.55
N GLY A 773 30.48 -22.66 2.05
CA GLY A 773 31.19 -21.49 2.57
C GLY A 773 32.52 -21.18 1.91
N MET A 774 32.83 -21.75 0.74
CA MET A 774 33.98 -21.32 -0.05
C MET A 774 33.73 -19.90 -0.57
N HIS A 775 34.58 -18.95 -0.20
CA HIS A 775 34.50 -17.56 -0.59
C HIS A 775 35.08 -17.36 -2.00
N ILE A 776 34.43 -17.96 -3.00
CA ILE A 776 34.95 -18.04 -4.37
C ILE A 776 35.03 -16.66 -5.01
N SER A 777 34.06 -15.76 -4.78
CA SER A 777 34.03 -14.45 -5.45
C SER A 777 33.85 -13.29 -4.47
N PRO A 778 34.91 -12.86 -3.76
CA PRO A 778 34.80 -11.84 -2.71
C PRO A 778 34.32 -10.46 -3.15
N ASN A 779 34.42 -10.14 -4.43
CA ASN A 779 34.11 -8.81 -4.96
C ASN A 779 32.72 -8.74 -5.61
N SER A 780 31.99 -9.85 -5.69
CA SER A 780 30.68 -9.88 -6.35
C SER A 780 29.65 -9.09 -5.55
N GLN A 781 28.84 -8.32 -6.28
CA GLN A 781 27.72 -7.56 -5.77
C GLN A 781 26.45 -8.06 -6.44
N ILE A 782 25.39 -8.18 -5.65
CA ILE A 782 24.15 -8.84 -6.06
C ILE A 782 23.21 -7.95 -6.90
N ASN A 783 23.60 -6.71 -7.20
CA ASN A 783 22.75 -5.68 -7.78
C ASN A 783 23.50 -4.69 -8.70
N ASP A 784 24.70 -5.05 -9.16
CA ASP A 784 25.55 -4.15 -9.97
C ASP A 784 25.42 -4.35 -11.48
N GLY A 785 24.66 -5.37 -11.92
CA GLY A 785 24.41 -5.73 -13.31
C GLY A 785 25.52 -6.57 -13.96
N TRP A 786 26.40 -7.21 -13.18
CA TRP A 786 27.53 -8.01 -13.69
C TRP A 786 27.74 -9.33 -12.94
N PHE A 787 28.28 -10.32 -13.65
CA PHE A 787 28.92 -11.48 -13.04
C PHE A 787 30.41 -11.26 -12.83
N ASP A 788 30.94 -11.86 -11.77
CA ASP A 788 32.36 -12.22 -11.71
C ASP A 788 32.54 -13.66 -12.20
N VAL A 789 33.32 -13.82 -13.26
CA VAL A 789 33.61 -15.11 -13.91
C VAL A 789 35.01 -15.56 -13.55
N ILE A 790 35.09 -16.58 -12.71
CA ILE A 790 36.33 -17.12 -12.18
C ILE A 790 36.67 -18.39 -12.95
N VAL A 791 37.72 -18.32 -13.75
CA VAL A 791 38.23 -19.43 -14.54
C VAL A 791 39.45 -20.02 -13.82
N ILE A 792 39.38 -21.31 -13.52
CA ILE A 792 40.49 -22.08 -12.93
C ILE A 792 41.05 -23.03 -14.01
N PRO A 793 42.03 -22.57 -14.82
CA PRO A 793 42.59 -23.36 -15.90
C PRO A 793 43.70 -24.29 -15.40
N GLY A 794 43.65 -25.55 -15.83
CA GLY A 794 44.82 -26.44 -15.84
C GLY A 794 45.50 -26.74 -14.49
N ILE A 795 44.92 -26.34 -13.35
CA ILE A 795 45.51 -26.57 -12.02
C ILE A 795 45.48 -28.06 -11.69
N THR A 796 46.60 -28.61 -11.21
CA THR A 796 46.66 -30.02 -10.80
C THR A 796 45.91 -30.23 -9.47
N THR A 797 45.41 -31.44 -9.21
CA THR A 797 44.70 -31.74 -7.95
C THR A 797 45.55 -31.44 -6.70
N LEU A 798 46.86 -31.69 -6.76
CA LEU A 798 47.78 -31.38 -5.66
C LEU A 798 47.92 -29.87 -5.43
N GLU A 799 48.08 -29.09 -6.51
CA GLU A 799 48.15 -27.63 -6.46
C GLU A 799 46.85 -27.00 -5.94
N LEU A 800 45.70 -27.57 -6.28
CA LEU A 800 44.40 -27.13 -5.76
C LEU A 800 44.25 -27.46 -4.26
N LEU A 801 44.64 -28.66 -3.82
CA LEU A 801 44.61 -29.06 -2.41
C LEU A 801 45.50 -28.18 -1.53
N MET A 802 46.70 -27.81 -2.01
CA MET A 802 47.61 -26.91 -1.28
C MET A 802 47.06 -25.49 -1.13
N ASN A 803 46.11 -25.07 -1.98
CA ASN A 803 45.54 -23.73 -1.97
C ASN A 803 44.07 -23.69 -1.50
N VAL A 804 43.50 -24.81 -1.02
CA VAL A 804 42.07 -24.88 -0.65
C VAL A 804 41.71 -23.87 0.46
N SER A 805 42.60 -23.63 1.43
CA SER A 805 42.39 -22.63 2.48
C SER A 805 42.26 -21.21 1.92
N LYS A 806 42.97 -20.90 0.83
CA LYS A 806 42.89 -19.60 0.13
C LYS A 806 41.56 -19.41 -0.60
N VAL A 807 40.88 -20.50 -0.97
CA VAL A 807 39.53 -20.45 -1.56
C VAL A 807 38.52 -20.07 -0.46
N TYR A 808 38.62 -20.67 0.72
CA TYR A 808 37.77 -20.30 1.86
C TYR A 808 38.01 -18.88 2.37
N SER A 809 39.24 -18.36 2.26
CA SER A 809 39.55 -16.96 2.62
C SER A 809 39.38 -15.96 1.48
N GLY A 810 39.05 -16.39 0.25
CA GLY A 810 38.94 -15.53 -0.92
C GLY A 810 40.27 -15.05 -1.55
N THR A 811 41.42 -15.37 -0.97
CA THR A 811 42.74 -14.90 -1.45
C THR A 811 43.30 -15.69 -2.63
N HIS A 812 42.60 -16.76 -3.03
CA HIS A 812 42.93 -17.55 -4.21
C HIS A 812 42.93 -16.72 -5.51
N LEU A 813 42.21 -15.60 -5.57
CA LEU A 813 42.22 -14.69 -6.73
C LEU A 813 43.62 -14.13 -7.05
N ASN A 814 44.55 -14.12 -6.10
CA ASN A 814 45.94 -13.72 -6.32
C ASN A 814 46.80 -14.80 -6.98
N HIS A 815 46.25 -15.99 -7.24
CA HIS A 815 46.98 -17.08 -7.85
C HIS A 815 47.22 -16.82 -9.35
N PRO A 816 48.46 -16.90 -9.85
CA PRO A 816 48.82 -16.44 -11.21
C PRO A 816 48.12 -17.19 -12.34
N LYS A 817 47.57 -18.38 -12.07
CA LYS A 817 46.80 -19.17 -13.05
C LYS A 817 45.31 -18.84 -13.07
N ILE A 818 44.75 -18.26 -12.02
CA ILE A 818 43.31 -17.97 -11.95
C ILE A 818 43.05 -16.70 -12.76
N ARG A 819 42.00 -16.75 -13.60
CA ARG A 819 41.57 -15.59 -14.37
C ARG A 819 40.21 -15.15 -13.87
N VAL A 820 40.05 -13.85 -13.66
CA VAL A 820 38.78 -13.23 -13.26
C VAL A 820 38.35 -12.30 -14.38
N PHE A 821 37.11 -12.44 -14.81
CA PHE A 821 36.49 -11.55 -15.78
C PHE A 821 35.23 -10.97 -15.16
N ARG A 822 34.89 -9.74 -15.55
CA ARG A 822 33.57 -9.16 -15.25
C ARG A 822 32.74 -9.21 -16.52
N ALA A 823 31.54 -9.78 -16.47
CA ALA A 823 30.77 -10.05 -17.67
C ALA A 823 29.25 -9.99 -17.49
N GLN A 824 28.52 -9.65 -18.54
CA GLN A 824 27.06 -9.74 -18.56
C GLN A 824 26.58 -11.05 -19.19
N LYS A 825 27.36 -11.60 -20.13
CA LYS A 825 27.04 -12.85 -20.82
C LYS A 825 28.25 -13.77 -20.92
N VAL A 826 28.03 -15.04 -20.57
CA VAL A 826 29.01 -16.13 -20.70
C VAL A 826 28.38 -17.26 -21.51
N MET A 827 29.08 -17.76 -22.52
CA MET A 827 28.67 -18.91 -23.32
C MET A 827 29.76 -19.97 -23.22
N ALA A 828 29.38 -21.18 -22.85
CA ALA A 828 30.30 -22.29 -22.63
C ALA A 828 29.89 -23.50 -23.49
N TYR A 829 30.82 -23.99 -24.31
CA TYR A 829 30.61 -25.12 -25.21
C TYR A 829 31.64 -26.22 -24.95
N PRO A 830 31.23 -27.48 -24.81
CA PRO A 830 32.18 -28.58 -24.69
C PRO A 830 32.95 -28.70 -26.02
N ALA A 831 34.29 -28.70 -25.97
CA ALA A 831 35.06 -28.99 -27.17
C ALA A 831 34.88 -30.47 -27.58
N HIS A 832 35.15 -30.82 -28.85
CA HIS A 832 34.93 -32.16 -29.42
C HIS A 832 35.51 -33.36 -28.63
N LYS A 833 36.42 -33.13 -27.66
CA LYS A 833 37.05 -34.16 -26.81
C LYS A 833 36.68 -34.08 -25.31
N ALA A 834 35.79 -33.16 -24.91
CA ALA A 834 35.45 -32.94 -23.51
C ALA A 834 34.55 -34.04 -22.91
N GLY A 835 33.69 -34.65 -23.73
CA GLY A 835 32.58 -35.48 -23.21
C GLY A 835 31.58 -34.64 -22.41
N GLU A 836 30.80 -35.28 -21.55
CA GLU A 836 29.83 -34.60 -20.69
C GLU A 836 30.53 -33.69 -19.66
N VAL A 837 30.14 -32.41 -19.62
CA VAL A 837 30.55 -31.43 -18.61
C VAL A 837 29.31 -31.02 -17.83
N LEU A 838 29.25 -31.42 -16.56
CA LEU A 838 28.12 -31.15 -15.68
C LEU A 838 28.09 -29.69 -15.25
N LEU A 839 26.87 -29.17 -15.18
CA LEU A 839 26.54 -27.90 -14.56
C LEU A 839 26.26 -28.10 -13.07
N ASP A 840 26.50 -27.05 -12.31
CA ASP A 840 26.15 -26.88 -10.91
C ASP A 840 25.56 -25.49 -10.74
N VAL A 841 24.36 -25.40 -10.18
CA VAL A 841 23.56 -24.19 -10.11
C VAL A 841 23.00 -24.08 -8.71
N ASP A 842 23.57 -23.18 -7.90
CA ASP A 842 23.25 -23.01 -6.48
C ASP A 842 23.25 -24.33 -5.67
N GLY A 843 24.14 -25.27 -6.00
CA GLY A 843 24.29 -26.57 -5.32
C GLY A 843 23.41 -27.69 -5.87
N GLU A 844 22.79 -27.49 -7.04
CA GLU A 844 22.08 -28.52 -7.78
C GLU A 844 22.76 -28.82 -9.13
N VAL A 845 22.66 -30.06 -9.60
CA VAL A 845 23.26 -30.50 -10.87
C VAL A 845 22.14 -30.71 -11.90
N PRO A 846 21.72 -29.68 -12.67
CA PRO A 846 20.51 -29.78 -13.49
C PRO A 846 20.74 -30.38 -14.89
N GLY A 847 21.98 -30.41 -15.38
CA GLY A 847 22.27 -30.88 -16.73
C GLY A 847 23.72 -30.61 -17.15
N TYR A 848 23.91 -30.33 -18.45
CA TYR A 848 25.22 -30.30 -19.10
C TYR A 848 25.45 -29.03 -19.92
N LEU A 849 26.72 -28.77 -20.24
CA LEU A 849 27.07 -27.89 -21.36
C LEU A 849 26.59 -28.51 -22.70
N PRO A 850 26.26 -27.70 -23.73
CA PRO A 850 26.44 -26.26 -23.83
C PRO A 850 25.49 -25.45 -22.93
N ALA A 851 25.98 -24.30 -22.47
CA ALA A 851 25.19 -23.41 -21.63
C ALA A 851 25.48 -21.93 -21.92
N THR A 852 24.45 -21.10 -21.77
CA THR A 852 24.52 -19.64 -21.83
C THR A 852 24.06 -19.06 -20.51
N PHE A 853 24.88 -18.20 -19.93
CA PHE A 853 24.64 -17.48 -18.68
C PHE A 853 24.48 -16.00 -19.04
N GLU A 854 23.37 -15.39 -18.66
CA GLU A 854 23.07 -13.98 -18.89
C GLU A 854 22.62 -13.34 -17.57
N ILE A 855 23.22 -12.21 -17.19
CA ILE A 855 22.76 -11.46 -16.02
C ILE A 855 21.42 -10.80 -16.38
N VAL A 856 20.48 -10.84 -15.45
CA VAL A 856 19.22 -10.11 -15.51
C VAL A 856 19.28 -9.05 -14.41
N PRO A 857 19.63 -7.80 -14.73
CA PRO A 857 19.72 -6.75 -13.74
C PRO A 857 18.36 -6.46 -13.10
N GLN A 858 18.35 -6.24 -11.79
CA GLN A 858 17.17 -5.90 -10.99
C GLN A 858 15.99 -6.85 -11.25
N ALA A 859 16.30 -8.15 -11.41
CA ALA A 859 15.35 -9.16 -11.87
C ALA A 859 14.18 -9.39 -10.90
N ILE A 860 14.45 -9.36 -9.60
CA ILE A 860 13.44 -9.44 -8.54
C ILE A 860 13.79 -8.47 -7.42
N ASN A 861 12.83 -8.14 -6.54
CA ASN A 861 13.15 -7.44 -5.31
C ASN A 861 13.41 -8.43 -4.18
N VAL A 862 14.38 -8.15 -3.30
CA VAL A 862 14.71 -8.96 -2.12
C VAL A 862 14.70 -8.12 -0.85
N ARG A 863 14.24 -8.69 0.25
CA ARG A 863 14.23 -8.06 1.57
C ARG A 863 15.53 -8.37 2.31
N ILE A 864 16.40 -7.37 2.43
CA ILE A 864 17.72 -7.48 3.07
C ILE A 864 18.10 -6.22 3.87
N GLN A 865 19.15 -6.32 4.69
CA GLN A 865 19.70 -5.15 5.38
C GLN A 865 20.37 -4.22 4.35
N PRO A 866 20.31 -2.88 4.53
CA PRO A 866 21.03 -1.97 3.65
C PRO A 866 22.51 -2.37 3.56
N PRO A 867 23.07 -2.47 2.34
CA PRO A 867 24.51 -2.57 2.19
C PRO A 867 25.17 -1.42 2.96
N SER A 868 26.23 -1.72 3.70
CA SER A 868 26.98 -0.74 4.50
C SER A 868 27.49 0.46 3.69
N ASP A 869 27.47 0.36 2.36
CA ASP A 869 28.14 1.27 1.43
C ASP A 869 27.16 2.26 0.76
N GLU A 870 25.86 2.20 1.08
CA GLU A 870 24.83 3.13 0.58
C GLU A 870 24.34 4.16 1.63
N LEU A 871 24.98 4.21 2.80
CA LEU A 871 24.68 5.19 3.86
C LEU A 871 25.52 6.48 3.82
N ASP A 872 26.39 6.64 2.80
CA ASP A 872 27.21 7.85 2.60
C ASP A 872 26.70 8.75 1.47
#